data_AF-A0A1I7F4J9-F1
#
_entry.id   AF-A0A1I7F4J9-F1
#
_cell.length_a   1.000
_cell.length_b   1.000
_cell.length_c   1.000
_cell.angle_alpha   90.00
_cell.angle_beta   90.00
_cell.angle_gamma   90.00
#
_symmetry.space_group_name_H-M   'P 1'
#
loop_
_entity.id
_entity.type
_entity.pdbx_description
1 polymer ?
#
loop_
_entity_poly.entity_id
_entity_poly.type
_entity_poly.pdbx_seq_one_letter_code
_entity_poly.pdbx_strand_id
1 'polypeptide(L)'
;MPASGAEVPEFQPLPAQLTGLWRKRRDLAARAASDGLRVALPGLAGRWVEIVLSNDPAEGRDTLPDISFVGPDGRPGTVLPQEARGGGAFAWIGRLPEDVVALRVADPAGRVPVRLRRIAVHRLARPILAARGLLRDPGLTAQALAWRILGKKVRARGFLGRALRHRRVSGYEAWLGTHSLRRAERDGIAAEIAAWTDPPLISVLMPVHNPDPKVLRSALASLRAQLYPHWELCAVDDASTRPEIPRILSRAAEADPRIRVLTRPENGHIARATNDALGMARGAVCAFMDHDDALTEDALYEVARALRRDPDLVLIYSDEDKIDGRGRRFDPHFKACFDRELLYAQNYINHLTVVRTEALRAVGGLRPGFEGSQDHDLLLRLTDGLDPGRIRHIPRVLYHWRAAQGSGTFSDRSLARAEAARLRALEEVVAPWGGRAERGPGGFNRLIRPLPAPPPRVSAIIPTRDRAEILSVTLDGLLGATDYPDIEVIIVDNDSREPETAALFARYRDDPRVRVVPVAGAFNFSDLSNRGAAAATGPVLLFLNNDIEVLEPGWLAELVRHAVRPEIGAVGAKLLYPDHTIQHGGIVLGIGGVAGHSHLGVADADPGYFCRMVIAHEVSAVTGACLAMRADVFAAVGGFDAEALKVAFNDVDLCLKIRRAGYRIVWTPFARLIHHESKSRGAEDTPEKRKRFEGEVLTMLDRWGPELRADPYYNINLSRNSAHYRV
;
A
#
# COMPACT_ATOMS: atom_id res chain seq x y z
N MET A 1 3.87 -53.00 -13.63
CA MET A 1 5.10 -52.43 -14.23
C MET A 1 5.22 -50.99 -13.73
N PRO A 2 6.30 -50.61 -13.04
CA PRO A 2 6.43 -49.26 -12.50
C PRO A 2 6.80 -48.30 -13.62
N ALA A 3 6.02 -47.25 -13.79
CA ALA A 3 6.37 -46.12 -14.65
C ALA A 3 7.49 -45.32 -13.95
N SER A 4 8.54 -45.07 -14.70
CA SER A 4 9.76 -44.33 -14.39
C SER A 4 9.51 -43.02 -13.65
N GLY A 5 10.34 -42.76 -12.64
CA GLY A 5 10.42 -41.47 -11.98
C GLY A 5 10.67 -40.35 -13.00
N ALA A 6 9.86 -39.31 -12.92
CA ALA A 6 10.18 -38.04 -13.56
C ALA A 6 11.44 -37.50 -12.87
N GLU A 7 12.57 -37.54 -13.59
CA GLU A 7 13.78 -36.83 -13.21
C GLU A 7 13.43 -35.35 -12.99
N VAL A 8 13.77 -34.82 -11.83
CA VAL A 8 13.78 -33.38 -11.59
C VAL A 8 14.74 -32.78 -12.63
N PRO A 9 14.32 -31.84 -13.48
CA PRO A 9 15.19 -31.31 -14.52
C PRO A 9 16.44 -30.72 -13.86
N GLU A 10 17.61 -31.23 -14.26
CA GLU A 10 18.91 -30.76 -13.82
C GLU A 10 19.02 -29.26 -14.12
N PHE A 11 19.06 -28.43 -13.08
CA PHE A 11 19.06 -26.98 -13.22
C PHE A 11 20.37 -26.53 -13.88
N GLN A 12 20.31 -26.18 -15.17
CA GLN A 12 21.44 -25.56 -15.86
C GLN A 12 21.66 -24.14 -15.31
N PRO A 13 22.90 -23.76 -14.93
CA PRO A 13 23.17 -22.44 -14.40
C PRO A 13 22.88 -21.35 -15.44
N LEU A 14 22.00 -20.42 -15.06
CA LEU A 14 21.61 -19.29 -15.90
C LEU A 14 22.83 -18.40 -16.24
N PRO A 15 22.92 -17.86 -17.47
CA PRO A 15 24.03 -16.99 -17.85
C PRO A 15 23.95 -15.65 -17.09
N ALA A 16 24.87 -15.46 -16.14
CA ALA A 16 25.10 -14.21 -15.43
C ALA A 16 26.38 -13.55 -15.92
N GLN A 17 26.33 -12.28 -16.33
CA GLN A 17 27.46 -11.59 -16.97
C GLN A 17 27.73 -10.21 -16.38
N LEU A 18 29.00 -9.91 -16.12
CA LEU A 18 29.49 -8.56 -15.83
C LEU A 18 29.95 -7.88 -17.12
N THR A 19 29.52 -6.64 -17.33
CA THR A 19 29.94 -5.80 -18.45
C THR A 19 30.42 -4.43 -17.97
N GLY A 20 31.51 -3.93 -18.57
CA GLY A 20 32.05 -2.58 -18.32
C GLY A 20 31.86 -1.65 -19.52
N LEU A 21 32.24 -0.37 -19.35
CA LEU A 21 32.15 0.67 -20.41
C LEU A 21 32.78 0.28 -21.75
N TRP A 22 33.70 -0.70 -21.76
CA TRP A 22 34.45 -1.14 -22.94
C TRP A 22 34.18 -2.62 -23.31
N ARG A 23 32.93 -3.06 -23.21
CA ARG A 23 32.37 -4.31 -23.80
C ARG A 23 33.06 -5.66 -23.50
N LYS A 24 34.09 -5.77 -22.66
CA LYS A 24 34.55 -7.10 -22.17
C LYS A 24 33.47 -7.71 -21.27
N ARG A 25 32.85 -8.79 -21.74
CA ARG A 25 31.91 -9.62 -20.96
C ARG A 25 32.73 -10.59 -20.11
N ARG A 26 32.41 -10.68 -18.82
CA ARG A 26 32.97 -11.67 -17.90
C ARG A 26 31.82 -12.44 -17.28
N ASP A 27 31.85 -13.76 -17.35
CA ASP A 27 30.84 -14.57 -16.69
C ASP A 27 30.97 -14.48 -15.17
N LEU A 28 29.83 -14.42 -14.50
CA LEU A 28 29.70 -14.43 -13.06
C LEU A 28 29.23 -15.83 -12.64
N ALA A 29 29.86 -16.39 -11.61
CA ALA A 29 29.42 -17.66 -11.07
C ALA A 29 28.02 -17.51 -10.45
N ALA A 30 27.08 -18.34 -10.92
CA ALA A 30 25.73 -18.43 -10.38
C ALA A 30 25.49 -19.85 -9.85
N ARG A 31 24.91 -19.98 -8.66
CA ARG A 31 24.56 -21.27 -8.05
C ARG A 31 23.13 -21.26 -7.53
N ALA A 32 22.40 -22.35 -7.72
CA ALA A 32 21.12 -22.55 -7.06
C ALA A 32 21.35 -22.80 -5.56
N ALA A 33 20.47 -22.26 -4.73
CA ALA A 33 20.40 -22.46 -3.29
C ALA A 33 18.93 -22.68 -2.89
N SER A 34 18.70 -23.14 -1.65
CA SER A 34 17.35 -23.36 -1.11
C SER A 34 16.51 -22.08 -1.08
N ASP A 35 17.16 -20.92 -1.03
CA ASP A 35 16.56 -19.60 -1.03
C ASP A 35 16.63 -18.90 -2.39
N GLY A 36 16.85 -19.60 -3.50
CA GLY A 36 16.89 -19.00 -4.85
C GLY A 36 18.28 -19.02 -5.49
N LEU A 37 18.49 -18.19 -6.51
CA LEU A 37 19.74 -18.16 -7.28
C LEU A 37 20.73 -17.16 -6.66
N ARG A 38 21.97 -17.59 -6.40
CA ARG A 38 23.05 -16.72 -5.89
C ARG A 38 24.09 -16.44 -6.96
N VAL A 39 24.26 -15.17 -7.33
CA VAL A 39 25.24 -14.69 -8.30
C VAL A 39 26.39 -14.00 -7.58
N ALA A 40 27.60 -14.52 -7.68
CA ALA A 40 28.77 -13.93 -7.04
C ALA A 40 29.11 -12.55 -7.65
N LEU A 41 29.48 -11.58 -6.80
CA LEU A 41 29.82 -10.20 -7.21
C LEU A 41 31.28 -9.81 -6.92
N PRO A 42 32.29 -10.58 -7.37
CA PRO A 42 33.68 -10.38 -6.96
C PRO A 42 34.22 -9.01 -7.41
N GLY A 43 34.78 -8.25 -6.46
CA GLY A 43 35.43 -6.96 -6.74
C GLY A 43 34.47 -5.82 -7.11
N LEU A 44 33.16 -6.01 -6.90
CA LEU A 44 32.14 -5.00 -7.16
C LEU A 44 31.67 -4.25 -5.90
N ALA A 45 32.10 -4.67 -4.72
CA ALA A 45 31.83 -3.99 -3.45
C ALA A 45 32.09 -2.47 -3.54
N GLY A 46 31.15 -1.68 -3.02
CA GLY A 46 31.22 -0.22 -3.03
C GLY A 46 31.13 0.45 -4.42
N ARG A 47 30.91 -0.30 -5.51
CA ARG A 47 30.78 0.23 -6.88
C ARG A 47 29.33 0.53 -7.23
N TRP A 48 29.14 1.49 -8.12
CA TRP A 48 27.86 1.73 -8.77
C TRP A 48 27.67 0.74 -9.90
N VAL A 49 26.54 0.05 -9.89
CA VAL A 49 26.17 -0.91 -10.92
C VAL A 49 24.73 -0.69 -11.36
N GLU A 50 24.44 -1.20 -12.54
CA GLU A 50 23.09 -1.50 -13.00
C GLU A 50 22.97 -3.02 -13.13
N ILE A 51 21.99 -3.63 -12.47
CA ILE A 51 21.69 -5.06 -12.57
C ILE A 51 20.45 -5.17 -13.44
N VAL A 52 20.52 -5.88 -14.56
CA VAL A 52 19.41 -6.13 -15.48
C VAL A 52 19.06 -7.62 -15.45
N LEU A 53 17.80 -7.92 -15.19
CA LEU A 53 17.21 -9.25 -15.26
C LEU A 53 16.32 -9.30 -16.51
N SER A 54 16.26 -10.43 -17.21
CA SER A 54 15.39 -10.58 -18.37
C SER A 54 14.72 -11.94 -18.36
N ASN A 55 13.39 -11.92 -18.45
CA ASN A 55 12.51 -13.08 -18.58
C ASN A 55 12.17 -13.34 -20.05
N ASP A 56 11.54 -14.48 -20.31
CA ASP A 56 10.98 -14.83 -21.62
C ASP A 56 9.69 -14.02 -21.91
N PRO A 57 9.67 -13.16 -22.94
CA PRO A 57 8.50 -12.34 -23.25
C PRO A 57 7.33 -13.12 -23.88
N ALA A 58 7.53 -14.38 -24.32
CA ALA A 58 6.52 -15.14 -25.05
C ALA A 58 5.42 -15.80 -24.17
N GLU A 59 5.62 -15.90 -22.85
CA GLU A 59 4.75 -16.72 -21.98
C GLU A 59 3.71 -15.92 -21.15
N GLY A 60 3.52 -14.62 -21.43
CA GLY A 60 2.32 -13.87 -21.03
C GLY A 60 2.08 -13.61 -19.53
N ARG A 61 3.01 -13.95 -18.62
CA ARG A 61 2.96 -13.56 -17.19
C ARG A 61 4.35 -13.17 -16.67
N ASP A 62 4.56 -11.87 -16.49
CA ASP A 62 5.82 -11.25 -16.04
C ASP A 62 6.08 -11.46 -14.52
N THR A 63 6.52 -12.65 -14.09
CA THR A 63 6.98 -12.82 -12.71
C THR A 63 8.32 -12.11 -12.52
N LEU A 64 8.28 -10.89 -12.00
CA LEU A 64 9.47 -10.13 -11.64
C LEU A 64 10.16 -10.81 -10.44
N PRO A 65 11.38 -11.35 -10.61
CA PRO A 65 12.09 -11.98 -9.52
C PRO A 65 12.53 -10.91 -8.50
N ASP A 66 12.48 -11.25 -7.22
CA ASP A 66 13.04 -10.40 -6.16
C ASP A 66 14.55 -10.54 -6.12
N ILE A 67 15.23 -9.42 -5.88
CA ILE A 67 16.68 -9.41 -5.72
C ILE A 67 17.08 -8.82 -4.39
N SER A 68 18.13 -9.35 -3.76
CA SER A 68 18.69 -8.79 -2.54
C SER A 68 20.21 -9.01 -2.48
N PHE A 69 20.90 -8.18 -1.70
CA PHE A 69 22.33 -8.37 -1.46
C PHE A 69 22.57 -9.38 -0.37
N VAL A 70 23.59 -10.22 -0.55
CA VAL A 70 24.03 -11.20 0.44
C VAL A 70 25.39 -10.77 0.96
N GLY A 71 25.48 -10.61 2.28
CA GLY A 71 26.71 -10.29 3.00
C GLY A 71 27.58 -11.52 3.29
N PRO A 72 28.67 -11.36 4.06
CA PRO A 72 29.57 -12.46 4.42
C PRO A 72 28.93 -13.51 5.33
N ASP A 73 27.89 -13.14 6.08
CA ASP A 73 27.08 -14.03 6.92
C ASP A 73 26.18 -14.99 6.12
N GLY A 74 26.13 -14.81 4.79
CA GLY A 74 25.34 -15.63 3.88
C GLY A 74 23.84 -15.35 3.93
N ARG A 75 23.37 -14.37 4.71
CA ARG A 75 21.96 -14.02 4.79
C ARG A 75 21.59 -12.99 3.72
N PRO A 76 20.43 -13.15 3.05
CA PRO A 76 19.94 -12.12 2.15
C PRO A 76 19.46 -10.89 2.94
N GLY A 77 19.89 -9.71 2.51
CA GLY A 77 19.38 -8.45 3.03
C GLY A 77 18.06 -8.04 2.39
N THR A 78 17.72 -6.75 2.52
CA THR A 78 16.46 -6.17 2.01
C THR A 78 16.30 -6.36 0.50
N VAL A 79 15.06 -6.67 0.09
CA VAL A 79 14.68 -6.75 -1.33
C VAL A 79 14.87 -5.39 -1.99
N LEU A 80 15.52 -5.39 -3.16
CA LEU A 80 15.84 -4.18 -3.90
C LEU A 80 14.74 -3.84 -4.92
N PRO A 81 14.34 -2.56 -5.03
CA PRO A 81 13.32 -2.14 -5.97
C PRO A 81 13.86 -2.13 -7.40
N GLN A 82 13.20 -2.79 -8.35
CA GLN A 82 13.65 -2.87 -9.75
C GLN A 82 12.70 -2.13 -10.66
N GLU A 83 13.18 -1.50 -11.73
CA GLU A 83 12.39 -0.84 -12.78
C GLU A 83 12.17 -1.76 -13.98
N ALA A 84 10.93 -1.96 -14.42
CA ALA A 84 10.68 -2.63 -15.69
C ALA A 84 11.17 -1.78 -16.87
N ARG A 85 11.78 -2.44 -17.87
CA ARG A 85 12.29 -1.85 -19.13
C ARG A 85 11.44 -2.21 -20.35
N GLY A 86 10.33 -2.91 -20.14
CA GLY A 86 9.55 -3.54 -21.20
C GLY A 86 10.17 -4.84 -21.71
N GLY A 87 9.39 -5.65 -22.43
CA GLY A 87 9.85 -6.90 -23.05
C GLY A 87 10.39 -7.93 -22.05
N GLY A 88 9.83 -8.01 -20.84
CA GLY A 88 10.26 -8.93 -19.79
C GLY A 88 11.57 -8.57 -19.08
N ALA A 89 12.13 -7.39 -19.31
CA ALA A 89 13.37 -6.94 -18.68
C ALA A 89 13.15 -6.00 -17.49
N PHE A 90 13.98 -6.13 -16.46
CA PHE A 90 13.91 -5.34 -15.22
C PHE A 90 15.31 -4.88 -14.82
N ALA A 91 15.44 -3.69 -14.21
CA ALA A 91 16.74 -3.13 -13.87
C ALA A 91 16.77 -2.49 -12.48
N TRP A 92 17.81 -2.80 -11.71
CA TRP A 92 18.18 -2.08 -10.50
C TRP A 92 19.43 -1.22 -10.75
N ILE A 93 19.46 0.00 -10.25
CA ILE A 93 20.63 0.89 -10.28
C ILE A 93 20.95 1.33 -8.86
N GLY A 94 22.17 1.08 -8.43
CA GLY A 94 22.59 1.55 -7.13
C GLY A 94 24.05 1.30 -6.84
N ARG A 95 24.46 1.73 -5.65
CA ARG A 95 25.78 1.44 -5.12
C ARG A 95 25.69 0.15 -4.32
N LEU A 96 26.55 -0.80 -4.65
CA LEU A 96 26.69 -2.03 -3.90
C LEU A 96 27.23 -1.76 -2.49
N PRO A 97 26.75 -2.49 -1.45
CA PRO A 97 27.33 -2.47 -0.11
C PRO A 97 28.84 -2.74 -0.13
N GLU A 98 29.57 -2.30 0.90
CA GLU A 98 31.03 -2.50 0.99
C GLU A 98 31.38 -3.98 1.29
N ASP A 99 30.43 -4.72 1.84
CA ASP A 99 30.54 -6.10 2.31
C ASP A 99 29.78 -7.10 1.42
N VAL A 100 29.23 -6.66 0.28
CA VAL A 100 28.44 -7.56 -0.57
C VAL A 100 29.32 -8.67 -1.14
N VAL A 101 28.82 -9.91 -1.03
CA VAL A 101 29.47 -11.11 -1.57
C VAL A 101 28.72 -11.60 -2.81
N ALA A 102 27.39 -11.59 -2.77
CA ALA A 102 26.55 -12.09 -3.86
C ALA A 102 25.25 -11.30 -4.01
N LEU A 103 24.60 -11.47 -5.16
CA LEU A 103 23.23 -11.11 -5.43
C LEU A 103 22.36 -12.36 -5.29
N ARG A 104 21.33 -12.32 -4.45
CA ARG A 104 20.25 -13.30 -4.45
C ARG A 104 19.20 -12.87 -5.47
N VAL A 105 18.69 -13.82 -6.25
CA VAL A 105 17.56 -13.65 -7.18
C VAL A 105 16.56 -14.78 -6.96
N ALA A 106 15.33 -14.46 -6.58
CA ALA A 106 14.32 -15.45 -6.19
C ALA A 106 12.94 -15.13 -6.79
N ASP A 107 12.09 -16.13 -6.92
CA ASP A 107 10.66 -15.91 -7.15
C ASP A 107 9.97 -15.38 -5.88
N PRO A 108 8.70 -14.92 -5.96
CA PRO A 108 7.95 -14.42 -4.79
C PRO A 108 7.76 -15.45 -3.66
N ALA A 109 7.95 -16.74 -3.93
CA ALA A 109 7.90 -17.82 -2.95
C ALA A 109 9.30 -18.18 -2.41
N GLY A 110 10.33 -17.39 -2.73
CA GLY A 110 11.71 -17.59 -2.27
C GLY A 110 12.48 -18.69 -2.99
N ARG A 111 11.98 -19.20 -4.12
CA ARG A 111 12.59 -20.29 -4.91
C ARG A 111 13.41 -19.76 -6.08
N VAL A 112 14.13 -20.64 -6.76
CA VAL A 112 14.88 -20.29 -7.98
C VAL A 112 13.89 -19.88 -9.09
N PRO A 113 14.02 -18.68 -9.69
CA PRO A 113 13.08 -18.23 -10.70
C PRO A 113 13.27 -18.99 -12.02
N VAL A 114 12.35 -19.89 -12.32
CA VAL A 114 12.41 -20.81 -13.47
C VAL A 114 12.34 -20.08 -14.83
N ARG A 115 11.75 -18.86 -14.84
CA ARG A 115 11.54 -18.05 -16.06
C ARG A 115 12.65 -17.06 -16.36
N LEU A 116 13.58 -16.88 -15.44
CA LEU A 116 14.68 -15.94 -15.61
C LEU A 116 15.63 -16.48 -16.67
N ARG A 117 15.91 -15.71 -17.73
CA ARG A 117 16.80 -16.13 -18.82
C ARG A 117 18.19 -15.54 -18.72
N ARG A 118 18.31 -14.32 -18.20
CA ARG A 118 19.57 -13.59 -18.19
C ARG A 118 19.71 -12.66 -16.99
N ILE A 119 20.94 -12.60 -16.47
CA ILE A 119 21.36 -11.60 -15.48
C ILE A 119 22.55 -10.84 -16.05
N ALA A 120 22.46 -9.52 -16.16
CA ALA A 120 23.54 -8.66 -16.60
C ALA A 120 23.86 -7.61 -15.52
N VAL A 121 25.10 -7.57 -15.06
CA VAL A 121 25.61 -6.55 -14.15
C VAL A 121 26.46 -5.59 -14.96
N HIS A 122 26.11 -4.31 -14.99
CA HIS A 122 26.81 -3.26 -15.72
C HIS A 122 27.49 -2.35 -14.71
N ARG A 123 28.83 -2.24 -14.76
CA ARG A 123 29.53 -1.28 -13.91
C ARG A 123 29.35 0.13 -14.47
N LEU A 124 28.81 1.04 -13.66
CA LEU A 124 28.53 2.41 -14.06
C LEU A 124 29.70 3.34 -13.68
N ALA A 125 30.20 4.08 -14.67
CA ALA A 125 31.16 5.14 -14.42
C ALA A 125 30.46 6.45 -14.03
N ARG A 126 31.20 7.32 -13.36
CA ARG A 126 30.74 8.63 -12.88
C ARG A 126 30.06 9.51 -13.94
N PRO A 127 30.58 9.67 -15.18
CA PRO A 127 29.89 10.50 -16.18
C PRO A 127 28.52 9.93 -16.57
N ILE A 128 28.37 8.60 -16.64
CA ILE A 128 27.08 7.95 -16.92
C ILE A 128 26.10 8.19 -15.76
N LEU A 129 26.57 8.09 -14.52
CA LEU A 129 25.75 8.38 -13.33
C LEU A 129 25.29 9.83 -13.31
N ALA A 130 26.17 10.78 -13.64
CA ALA A 130 25.82 12.19 -13.72
C ALA A 130 24.82 12.48 -14.85
N ALA A 131 25.02 11.92 -16.04
CA ALA A 131 24.10 12.07 -17.16
C ALA A 131 22.70 11.49 -16.85
N ARG A 132 22.65 10.28 -16.28
CA ARG A 132 21.40 9.66 -15.84
C ARG A 132 20.73 10.42 -14.70
N GLY A 133 21.52 10.89 -13.74
CA GLY A 133 21.04 11.75 -12.66
C GLY A 133 20.41 13.03 -13.23
N LEU A 134 21.07 13.70 -14.18
CA LEU A 134 20.55 14.90 -14.83
C LEU A 134 19.26 14.64 -15.60
N LEU A 135 19.10 13.47 -16.21
CA LEU A 135 17.87 13.09 -16.89
C LEU A 135 16.71 12.80 -15.92
N ARG A 136 17.03 12.30 -14.71
CA ARG A 136 16.06 11.92 -13.67
C ARG A 136 15.68 13.08 -12.76
N ASP A 137 16.67 13.67 -12.11
CA ASP A 137 16.54 14.79 -11.17
C ASP A 137 17.71 15.77 -11.39
N PRO A 138 17.53 16.77 -12.28
CA PRO A 138 18.56 17.77 -12.57
C PRO A 138 19.00 18.54 -11.32
N GLY A 139 18.07 18.82 -10.40
CA GLY A 139 18.32 19.63 -9.21
C GLY A 139 19.21 18.92 -8.20
N LEU A 140 18.83 17.71 -7.76
CA LEU A 140 19.65 16.91 -6.85
C LEU A 140 20.98 16.51 -7.49
N THR A 141 21.01 16.30 -8.81
CA THR A 141 22.27 16.00 -9.51
C THR A 141 23.19 17.21 -9.58
N ALA A 142 22.67 18.41 -9.84
CA ALA A 142 23.44 19.65 -9.78
C ALA A 142 24.02 19.87 -8.38
N GLN A 143 23.23 19.65 -7.32
CA GLN A 143 23.70 19.70 -5.93
C GLN A 143 24.78 18.64 -5.67
N ALA A 144 24.61 17.42 -6.18
CA ALA A 144 25.61 16.37 -6.06
C ALA A 144 26.94 16.75 -6.72
N LEU A 145 26.89 17.37 -7.90
CA LEU A 145 28.06 17.88 -8.62
C LEU A 145 28.71 19.05 -7.86
N ALA A 146 27.92 19.99 -7.33
CA ALA A 146 28.43 21.11 -6.53
C ALA A 146 29.15 20.62 -5.26
N TRP A 147 28.53 19.72 -4.48
CA TRP A 147 29.17 19.12 -3.30
C TRP A 147 30.43 18.33 -3.66
N ARG A 148 30.49 17.78 -4.88
CA ARG A 148 31.66 17.08 -5.37
C ARG A 148 32.80 18.03 -5.68
N ILE A 149 32.52 19.17 -6.33
CA ILE A 149 33.47 20.24 -6.62
C ILE A 149 34.03 20.80 -5.30
N LEU A 150 33.18 20.98 -4.30
CA LEU A 150 33.55 21.42 -2.94
C LEU A 150 34.27 20.35 -2.10
N GLY A 151 34.68 19.22 -2.69
CA GLY A 151 35.42 18.15 -2.01
C GLY A 151 34.62 17.33 -0.99
N LYS A 152 33.32 17.62 -0.76
CA LYS A 152 32.44 16.90 0.17
C LYS A 152 31.89 15.61 -0.45
N LYS A 153 32.79 14.64 -0.63
CA LYS A 153 32.55 13.38 -1.39
C LYS A 153 31.41 12.51 -0.82
N VAL A 154 31.13 12.55 0.48
CA VAL A 154 30.04 11.78 1.11
C VAL A 154 28.68 12.42 0.82
N ARG A 155 28.57 13.74 0.98
CA ARG A 155 27.35 14.50 0.63
C ARG A 155 27.03 14.38 -0.85
N ALA A 156 28.02 14.58 -1.73
CA ALA A 156 27.87 14.39 -3.17
C ALA A 156 27.33 12.99 -3.52
N ARG A 157 27.82 11.94 -2.83
CA ARG A 157 27.31 10.57 -2.99
C ARG A 157 25.86 10.43 -2.53
N GLY A 158 25.49 11.03 -1.39
CA GLY A 158 24.12 11.02 -0.87
C GLY A 158 23.13 11.67 -1.84
N PHE A 159 23.45 12.85 -2.36
CA PHE A 159 22.61 13.57 -3.33
C PHE A 159 22.50 12.84 -4.67
N LEU A 160 23.61 12.33 -5.21
CA LEU A 160 23.57 11.54 -6.46
C LEU A 160 22.79 10.25 -6.27
N GLY A 161 22.92 9.62 -5.09
CA GLY A 161 22.14 8.44 -4.75
C GLY A 161 20.65 8.74 -4.71
N ARG A 162 20.23 9.86 -4.12
CA ARG A 162 18.83 10.31 -4.14
C ARG A 162 18.33 10.61 -5.56
N ALA A 163 19.13 11.29 -6.38
CA ALA A 163 18.78 11.58 -7.78
C ALA A 163 18.60 10.31 -8.63
N LEU A 164 19.33 9.25 -8.28
CA LEU A 164 19.28 7.95 -8.96
C LEU A 164 18.41 6.92 -8.24
N ARG A 165 17.74 7.27 -7.12
CA ARG A 165 16.86 6.35 -6.41
C ARG A 165 15.76 5.86 -7.35
N HIS A 166 15.41 4.58 -7.21
CA HIS A 166 14.27 3.99 -7.88
C HIS A 166 12.99 4.74 -7.53
N ARG A 167 12.17 5.02 -8.54
CA ARG A 167 10.78 5.41 -8.31
C ARG A 167 10.07 4.19 -7.72
N ARG A 168 9.31 4.40 -6.64
CA ARG A 168 8.69 3.31 -5.86
C ARG A 168 7.77 2.43 -6.71
N VAL A 169 7.17 3.03 -7.74
CA VAL A 169 6.35 2.33 -8.72
C VAL A 169 7.15 2.14 -10.01
N SER A 170 7.46 0.88 -10.30
CA SER A 170 8.28 0.46 -11.41
C SER A 170 7.41 -0.04 -12.56
N GLY A 171 7.84 0.15 -13.81
CA GLY A 171 7.07 -0.29 -14.99
C GLY A 171 5.99 0.67 -15.48
N TYR A 172 5.89 1.87 -14.90
CA TYR A 172 4.88 2.84 -15.30
C TYR A 172 4.97 3.25 -16.78
N GLU A 173 6.17 3.43 -17.35
CA GLU A 173 6.31 3.75 -18.78
C GLU A 173 5.73 2.65 -19.69
N ALA A 174 5.89 1.38 -19.31
CA ALA A 174 5.29 0.25 -20.04
C ALA A 174 3.76 0.24 -19.87
N TRP A 175 3.28 0.50 -18.65
CA TRP A 175 1.84 0.65 -18.37
C TRP A 175 1.20 1.76 -19.20
N LEU A 176 1.85 2.93 -19.33
CA LEU A 176 1.37 4.02 -20.18
C LEU A 176 1.19 3.59 -21.64
N GLY A 177 2.08 2.72 -22.15
CA GLY A 177 2.01 2.21 -23.51
C GLY A 177 0.80 1.30 -23.77
N THR A 178 0.32 0.59 -22.75
CA THR A 178 -0.85 -0.31 -22.86
C THR A 178 -2.17 0.33 -22.43
N HIS A 179 -2.13 1.45 -21.70
CA HIS A 179 -3.30 2.13 -21.13
C HIS A 179 -3.59 3.49 -21.79
N SER A 180 -3.07 3.72 -23.00
CA SER A 180 -3.40 4.89 -23.81
C SER A 180 -4.63 4.63 -24.68
N LEU A 181 -5.57 5.59 -24.72
CA LEU A 181 -6.76 5.48 -25.56
C LEU A 181 -6.40 5.39 -27.04
N ARG A 182 -6.93 4.37 -27.71
CA ARG A 182 -6.89 4.17 -29.15
C ARG A 182 -8.06 4.86 -29.82
N ARG A 183 -7.97 5.05 -31.14
CA ARG A 183 -9.03 5.72 -31.92
C ARG A 183 -10.38 5.02 -31.77
N ALA A 184 -10.41 3.69 -31.90
CA ALA A 184 -11.63 2.91 -31.75
C ALA A 184 -12.27 3.05 -30.36
N GLU A 185 -11.48 3.22 -29.30
CA GLU A 185 -11.99 3.45 -27.94
C GLU A 185 -12.62 4.85 -27.84
N ARG A 186 -12.01 5.89 -28.44
CA ARG A 186 -12.62 7.23 -28.51
C ARG A 186 -13.95 7.23 -29.28
N ASP A 187 -13.99 6.55 -30.42
CA ASP A 187 -15.19 6.44 -31.25
C ASP A 187 -16.30 5.69 -30.49
N GLY A 188 -15.95 4.63 -29.74
CA GLY A 188 -16.87 3.90 -28.87
C GLY A 188 -17.42 4.76 -27.73
N ILE A 189 -16.57 5.56 -27.06
CA ILE A 189 -16.99 6.52 -26.03
C ILE A 189 -17.99 7.52 -26.60
N ALA A 190 -17.70 8.10 -27.77
CA ALA A 190 -18.59 9.06 -28.42
C ALA A 190 -19.96 8.43 -28.78
N ALA A 191 -19.97 7.21 -29.30
CA ALA A 191 -21.19 6.47 -29.61
C ALA A 191 -22.00 6.13 -28.35
N GLU A 192 -21.32 5.72 -27.27
CA GLU A 192 -21.96 5.45 -25.98
C GLU A 192 -22.63 6.73 -25.44
N ILE A 193 -21.92 7.87 -25.40
CA ILE A 193 -22.47 9.16 -24.95
C ILE A 193 -23.69 9.58 -25.79
N ALA A 194 -23.61 9.43 -27.12
CA ALA A 194 -24.72 9.81 -28.02
C ALA A 194 -26.00 9.00 -27.77
N ALA A 195 -25.88 7.80 -27.20
CA ALA A 195 -27.01 6.95 -26.82
C ALA A 195 -27.55 7.25 -25.40
N TRP A 196 -26.94 8.15 -24.64
CA TRP A 196 -27.36 8.44 -23.27
C TRP A 196 -28.61 9.33 -23.24
N THR A 197 -29.64 8.86 -22.53
CA THR A 197 -30.76 9.68 -22.10
C THR A 197 -30.37 10.43 -20.82
N ASP A 198 -30.56 11.74 -20.81
CA ASP A 198 -30.27 12.63 -19.67
C ASP A 198 -28.83 12.49 -19.11
N PRO A 199 -27.80 12.82 -19.92
CA PRO A 199 -26.40 12.74 -19.49
C PRO A 199 -26.12 13.74 -18.35
N PRO A 200 -25.51 13.31 -17.22
CA PRO A 200 -25.33 14.17 -16.06
C PRO A 200 -24.39 15.34 -16.34
N LEU A 201 -24.82 16.56 -16.02
CA LEU A 201 -23.95 17.74 -16.09
C LEU A 201 -22.92 17.71 -14.96
N ILE A 202 -21.64 17.87 -15.31
CA ILE A 202 -20.53 17.96 -14.35
C ILE A 202 -20.04 19.42 -14.27
N SER A 203 -20.07 20.04 -13.09
CA SER A 203 -19.46 21.36 -12.87
C SER A 203 -18.02 21.21 -12.38
N VAL A 204 -17.05 21.65 -13.16
CA VAL A 204 -15.65 21.69 -12.74
C VAL A 204 -15.41 22.98 -11.94
N LEU A 205 -14.95 22.85 -10.70
CA LEU A 205 -14.62 23.98 -9.82
C LEU A 205 -13.12 24.27 -9.92
N MET A 206 -12.76 25.50 -10.29
CA MET A 206 -11.37 25.90 -10.49
C MET A 206 -11.07 27.27 -9.85
N PRO A 207 -10.50 27.30 -8.63
CA PRO A 207 -9.95 28.52 -8.06
C PRO A 207 -8.64 28.90 -8.78
N VAL A 208 -8.48 30.17 -9.15
CA VAL A 208 -7.33 30.67 -9.92
C VAL A 208 -6.65 31.81 -9.17
N HIS A 209 -5.36 31.68 -8.84
CA HIS A 209 -4.58 32.79 -8.29
C HIS A 209 -3.15 32.78 -8.82
N ASN A 210 -2.83 33.70 -9.73
CA ASN A 210 -1.47 33.93 -10.24
C ASN A 210 -0.72 32.71 -10.82
N PRO A 211 -1.33 31.76 -11.56
CA PRO A 211 -0.57 30.69 -12.20
C PRO A 211 0.41 31.19 -13.25
N ASP A 212 1.28 30.30 -13.74
CA ASP A 212 1.94 30.51 -15.03
C ASP A 212 0.87 30.49 -16.16
N PRO A 213 0.77 31.54 -17.01
CA PRO A 213 -0.09 31.60 -18.18
C PRO A 213 -0.07 30.35 -19.06
N LYS A 214 1.11 29.74 -19.27
CA LYS A 214 1.24 28.53 -20.09
C LYS A 214 0.54 27.35 -19.43
N VAL A 215 0.68 27.25 -18.11
CA VAL A 215 0.11 26.18 -17.30
C VAL A 215 -1.41 26.33 -17.20
N LEU A 216 -1.93 27.54 -16.95
CA LEU A 216 -3.36 27.81 -17.00
C LEU A 216 -3.98 27.50 -18.37
N ARG A 217 -3.31 27.89 -19.46
CA ARG A 217 -3.77 27.52 -20.83
C ARG A 217 -3.80 26.02 -21.03
N SER A 218 -2.82 25.29 -20.49
CA SER A 218 -2.77 23.82 -20.56
C SER A 218 -3.94 23.19 -19.78
N ALA A 219 -4.25 23.70 -18.59
CA ALA A 219 -5.39 23.24 -17.78
C ALA A 219 -6.71 23.41 -18.55
N LEU A 220 -6.96 24.62 -19.08
CA LEU A 220 -8.14 24.93 -19.90
C LEU A 220 -8.20 24.09 -21.20
N ALA A 221 -7.05 23.79 -21.81
CA ALA A 221 -6.99 22.94 -22.99
C ALA A 221 -7.37 21.48 -22.66
N SER A 222 -6.97 20.95 -21.50
CA SER A 222 -7.34 19.59 -21.07
C SER A 222 -8.84 19.43 -20.82
N LEU A 223 -9.52 20.49 -20.36
CA LEU A 223 -10.98 20.52 -20.23
C LEU A 223 -11.68 20.60 -21.60
N ARG A 224 -11.19 21.43 -22.52
CA ARG A 224 -11.74 21.49 -23.88
C ARG A 224 -11.58 20.19 -24.65
N ALA A 225 -10.54 19.42 -24.34
CA ALA A 225 -10.26 18.12 -24.95
C ALA A 225 -11.10 16.96 -24.39
N GLN A 226 -11.98 17.20 -23.40
CA GLN A 226 -12.82 16.14 -22.85
C GLN A 226 -13.74 15.55 -23.93
N LEU A 227 -13.76 14.22 -24.02
CA LEU A 227 -14.67 13.46 -24.89
C LEU A 227 -16.13 13.59 -24.43
N TYR A 228 -16.34 13.75 -23.11
CA TYR A 228 -17.66 14.02 -22.56
C TYR A 228 -18.02 15.50 -22.78
N PRO A 229 -19.15 15.82 -23.43
CA PRO A 229 -19.47 17.20 -23.77
C PRO A 229 -20.29 17.94 -22.69
N HIS A 230 -20.95 17.22 -21.77
CA HIS A 230 -21.88 17.78 -20.78
C HIS A 230 -21.16 18.20 -19.49
N TRP A 231 -20.34 19.24 -19.61
CA TRP A 231 -19.67 19.87 -18.48
C TRP A 231 -19.75 21.39 -18.56
N GLU A 232 -19.56 22.04 -17.42
CA GLU A 232 -19.27 23.47 -17.33
C GLU A 232 -18.04 23.70 -16.46
N LEU A 233 -17.30 24.77 -16.72
CA LEU A 233 -16.20 25.22 -15.86
C LEU A 233 -16.66 26.44 -15.08
N CYS A 234 -16.64 26.34 -13.76
CA CYS A 234 -16.82 27.45 -12.82
C CYS A 234 -15.43 27.92 -12.36
N ALA A 235 -14.83 28.84 -13.12
CA ALA A 235 -13.52 29.39 -12.81
C ALA A 235 -13.66 30.68 -11.98
N VAL A 236 -12.93 30.76 -10.87
CA VAL A 236 -12.92 31.95 -10.01
C VAL A 236 -11.52 32.52 -9.95
N ASP A 237 -11.32 33.70 -10.54
CA ASP A 237 -10.09 34.47 -10.38
C ASP A 237 -10.07 35.14 -9.00
N ASP A 238 -9.25 34.62 -8.11
CA ASP A 238 -9.10 35.05 -6.73
C ASP A 238 -8.14 36.23 -6.61
N ALA A 239 -8.45 37.32 -7.33
CA ALA A 239 -7.67 38.54 -7.42
C ALA A 239 -6.21 38.31 -7.88
N SER A 240 -6.03 37.65 -9.04
CA SER A 240 -4.71 37.52 -9.65
C SER A 240 -4.08 38.90 -9.93
N THR A 241 -2.84 39.08 -9.50
CA THR A 241 -2.06 40.30 -9.70
C THR A 241 -1.43 40.39 -11.09
N ARG A 242 -1.32 39.25 -11.78
CA ARG A 242 -0.83 39.18 -13.16
C ARG A 242 -1.96 39.53 -14.14
N PRO A 243 -1.88 40.63 -14.91
CA PRO A 243 -2.96 41.07 -15.80
C PRO A 243 -3.29 40.09 -16.94
N GLU A 244 -2.37 39.18 -17.26
CA GLU A 244 -2.58 38.13 -18.28
C GLU A 244 -3.61 37.08 -17.84
N ILE A 245 -3.75 36.81 -16.55
CA ILE A 245 -4.62 35.75 -16.02
C ILE A 245 -6.12 36.06 -16.25
N PRO A 246 -6.66 37.22 -15.82
CA PRO A 246 -8.05 37.55 -16.13
C PRO A 246 -8.32 37.64 -17.64
N ARG A 247 -7.33 38.06 -18.45
CA ARG A 247 -7.44 38.07 -19.92
C ARG A 247 -7.54 36.66 -20.51
N ILE A 248 -6.79 35.69 -19.98
CA ILE A 248 -6.87 34.28 -20.40
C ILE A 248 -8.24 33.70 -20.09
N LEU A 249 -8.74 33.95 -18.89
CA LEU A 249 -10.05 33.47 -18.46
C LEU A 249 -11.19 34.10 -19.26
N SER A 250 -11.16 35.42 -19.48
CA SER A 250 -12.17 36.14 -20.27
C SER A 250 -12.24 35.62 -21.71
N ARG A 251 -11.09 35.51 -22.39
CA ARG A 251 -11.02 34.92 -23.74
C ARG A 251 -11.48 33.47 -23.76
N ALA A 252 -11.25 32.73 -22.68
CA ALA A 252 -11.68 31.35 -22.59
C ALA A 252 -13.21 31.22 -22.51
N ALA A 253 -13.86 32.09 -21.75
CA ALA A 253 -15.32 32.19 -21.65
C ALA A 253 -15.97 32.69 -22.95
N GLU A 254 -15.34 33.65 -23.64
CA GLU A 254 -15.79 34.11 -24.96
C GLU A 254 -15.74 33.00 -26.02
N ALA A 255 -14.73 32.13 -25.95
CA ALA A 255 -14.51 31.07 -26.94
C ALA A 255 -15.30 29.79 -26.69
N ASP A 256 -15.77 29.54 -25.46
CA ASP A 256 -16.50 28.33 -25.11
C ASP A 256 -17.58 28.65 -24.05
N PRO A 257 -18.88 28.57 -24.39
CA PRO A 257 -19.97 28.97 -23.49
C PRO A 257 -20.10 28.09 -22.25
N ARG A 258 -19.43 26.92 -22.23
CA ARG A 258 -19.33 26.06 -21.03
C ARG A 258 -18.43 26.66 -19.96
N ILE A 259 -17.59 27.64 -20.30
CA ILE A 259 -16.66 28.28 -19.36
C ILE A 259 -17.28 29.55 -18.80
N ARG A 260 -17.45 29.57 -17.48
CA ARG A 260 -17.99 30.71 -16.72
C ARG A 260 -16.93 31.20 -15.75
N VAL A 261 -16.75 32.52 -15.72
CA VAL A 261 -15.69 33.17 -14.95
C VAL A 261 -16.30 34.17 -13.96
N LEU A 262 -15.82 34.14 -12.73
CA LEU A 262 -16.06 35.18 -11.73
C LEU A 262 -14.71 35.73 -11.27
N THR A 263 -14.60 37.05 -11.15
CA THR A 263 -13.40 37.71 -10.61
C THR A 263 -13.73 38.29 -9.24
N ARG A 264 -12.93 37.92 -8.25
CA ARG A 264 -13.05 38.45 -6.89
C ARG A 264 -12.32 39.79 -6.79
N PRO A 265 -12.86 40.75 -6.01
CA PRO A 265 -12.19 42.02 -5.77
C PRO A 265 -10.96 41.88 -4.86
N GLU A 266 -10.92 40.83 -4.03
CA GLU A 266 -9.86 40.55 -3.07
C GLU A 266 -9.53 39.05 -3.00
N ASN A 267 -8.29 38.76 -2.63
CA ASN A 267 -7.79 37.39 -2.45
C ASN A 267 -8.41 36.76 -1.19
N GLY A 268 -9.32 35.82 -1.40
CA GLY A 268 -10.00 35.06 -0.36
C GLY A 268 -9.40 33.69 -0.07
N HIS A 269 -8.27 33.36 -0.69
CA HIS A 269 -7.64 32.05 -0.70
C HIS A 269 -8.53 30.94 -1.29
N ILE A 270 -7.94 29.74 -1.40
CA ILE A 270 -8.52 28.57 -2.05
C ILE A 270 -9.93 28.23 -1.55
N ALA A 271 -10.18 28.32 -0.25
CA ALA A 271 -11.48 27.95 0.32
C ALA A 271 -12.62 28.84 -0.19
N ARG A 272 -12.46 30.17 -0.10
CA ARG A 272 -13.52 31.09 -0.51
C ARG A 272 -13.68 31.10 -2.03
N ALA A 273 -12.58 31.08 -2.79
CA ALA A 273 -12.63 31.03 -4.25
C ALA A 273 -13.33 29.75 -4.76
N THR A 274 -13.07 28.60 -4.14
CA THR A 274 -13.75 27.34 -4.49
C THR A 274 -15.23 27.37 -4.10
N ASN A 275 -15.59 27.99 -2.98
CA ASN A 275 -16.99 28.14 -2.59
C ASN A 275 -17.76 29.08 -3.53
N ASP A 276 -17.13 30.15 -4.03
CA ASP A 276 -17.72 31.00 -5.07
C ASP A 276 -17.97 30.19 -6.37
N ALA A 277 -17.02 29.31 -6.73
CA ALA A 277 -17.18 28.40 -7.87
C ALA A 277 -18.34 27.41 -7.64
N LEU A 278 -18.50 26.87 -6.42
CA LEU A 278 -19.63 26.02 -6.02
C LEU A 278 -20.97 26.78 -6.09
N GLY A 279 -20.97 28.08 -5.77
CA GLY A 279 -22.13 28.97 -5.93
C GLY A 279 -22.53 29.14 -7.40
N MET A 280 -21.58 29.05 -8.32
CA MET A 280 -21.85 29.09 -9.76
C MET A 280 -22.35 27.74 -10.31
N ALA A 281 -22.01 26.61 -9.68
CA ALA A 281 -22.24 25.26 -10.19
C ALA A 281 -23.73 24.89 -10.38
N ARG A 282 -24.04 24.29 -11.52
CA ARG A 282 -25.38 23.81 -11.95
C ARG A 282 -25.44 22.30 -12.18
N GLY A 283 -24.28 21.64 -12.23
CA GLY A 283 -24.17 20.21 -12.43
C GLY A 283 -24.76 19.41 -11.27
N ALA A 284 -25.05 18.14 -11.53
CA ALA A 284 -25.46 17.18 -10.50
C ALA A 284 -24.30 16.86 -9.55
N VAL A 285 -23.07 16.97 -10.06
CA VAL A 285 -21.84 16.78 -9.32
C VAL A 285 -20.84 17.91 -9.60
N CYS A 286 -19.95 18.14 -8.64
CA CYS A 286 -18.83 19.07 -8.72
C CYS A 286 -17.52 18.30 -8.76
N ALA A 287 -16.71 18.54 -9.80
CA ALA A 287 -15.35 18.00 -9.93
C ALA A 287 -14.32 19.06 -9.53
N PHE A 288 -13.38 18.73 -8.66
CA PHE A 288 -12.31 19.65 -8.24
C PHE A 288 -11.14 19.57 -9.22
N MET A 289 -10.68 20.72 -9.71
CA MET A 289 -9.51 20.80 -10.59
C MET A 289 -8.68 22.04 -10.30
N ASP A 290 -7.40 21.83 -10.01
CA ASP A 290 -6.47 22.94 -9.81
C ASP A 290 -6.10 23.61 -11.13
N HIS A 291 -5.87 24.91 -11.08
CA HIS A 291 -5.60 25.74 -12.26
C HIS A 291 -4.28 25.44 -12.96
N ASP A 292 -3.43 24.61 -12.36
CA ASP A 292 -2.14 24.17 -12.88
C ASP A 292 -2.08 22.71 -13.30
N ASP A 293 -3.14 21.94 -13.10
CA ASP A 293 -3.18 20.53 -13.41
C ASP A 293 -3.87 20.22 -14.74
N ALA A 294 -3.91 18.94 -15.11
CA ALA A 294 -4.57 18.49 -16.33
C ALA A 294 -5.37 17.22 -16.08
N LEU A 295 -6.50 17.08 -16.78
CA LEU A 295 -7.28 15.85 -16.81
C LEU A 295 -6.93 15.01 -18.04
N THR A 296 -7.13 13.69 -17.97
CA THR A 296 -7.15 12.86 -19.19
C THR A 296 -8.39 13.17 -20.02
N GLU A 297 -8.34 12.98 -21.33
CA GLU A 297 -9.46 13.30 -22.26
C GLU A 297 -10.76 12.53 -21.96
N ASP A 298 -10.68 11.42 -21.22
CA ASP A 298 -11.80 10.58 -20.80
C ASP A 298 -12.22 10.76 -19.33
N ALA A 299 -11.59 11.66 -18.57
CA ALA A 299 -11.85 11.83 -17.14
C ALA A 299 -13.33 12.08 -16.81
N LEU A 300 -13.94 13.07 -17.46
CA LEU A 300 -15.34 13.43 -17.20
C LEU A 300 -16.32 12.37 -17.74
N TYR A 301 -15.93 11.62 -18.78
CA TYR A 301 -16.71 10.51 -19.30
C TYR A 301 -16.80 9.37 -18.28
N GLU A 302 -15.67 8.96 -17.68
CA GLU A 302 -15.67 7.88 -16.68
C GLU A 302 -16.47 8.24 -15.42
N VAL A 303 -16.41 9.50 -15.00
CA VAL A 303 -17.25 10.04 -13.93
C VAL A 303 -18.73 9.95 -14.28
N ALA A 304 -19.12 10.45 -15.45
CA ALA A 304 -20.52 10.41 -15.90
C ALA A 304 -21.02 8.97 -16.04
N ARG A 305 -20.20 8.07 -16.58
CA ARG A 305 -20.50 6.65 -16.72
C ARG A 305 -20.69 5.97 -15.37
N ALA A 306 -19.86 6.29 -14.38
CA ALA A 306 -20.03 5.79 -13.01
C ALA A 306 -21.37 6.25 -12.40
N LEU A 307 -21.72 7.54 -12.55
CA LEU A 307 -23.00 8.09 -12.07
C LEU A 307 -24.22 7.48 -12.78
N ARG A 308 -24.13 7.20 -14.07
CA ARG A 308 -25.23 6.54 -14.80
C ARG A 308 -25.42 5.10 -14.36
N ARG A 309 -24.32 4.40 -14.05
CA ARG A 309 -24.38 3.04 -13.51
C ARG A 309 -24.93 3.00 -12.09
N ASP A 310 -24.62 4.02 -11.31
CA ASP A 310 -24.95 4.12 -9.89
C ASP A 310 -25.36 5.56 -9.54
N PRO A 311 -26.65 5.90 -9.70
CA PRO A 311 -27.15 7.25 -9.50
C PRO A 311 -27.14 7.73 -8.05
N ASP A 312 -26.81 6.87 -7.07
CA ASP A 312 -26.80 7.22 -5.64
C ASP A 312 -25.42 7.63 -5.12
N LEU A 313 -24.39 7.53 -5.97
CA LEU A 313 -23.02 7.92 -5.63
C LEU A 313 -22.94 9.37 -5.15
N VAL A 314 -22.24 9.57 -4.04
CA VAL A 314 -22.00 10.89 -3.43
C VAL A 314 -20.58 11.36 -3.68
N LEU A 315 -19.61 10.45 -3.62
CA LEU A 315 -18.19 10.75 -3.77
C LEU A 315 -17.58 9.80 -4.78
N ILE A 316 -16.88 10.34 -5.76
CA ILE A 316 -16.12 9.60 -6.76
C ILE A 316 -14.69 10.10 -6.73
N TYR A 317 -13.72 9.20 -6.80
CA TYR A 317 -12.32 9.57 -6.96
C TYR A 317 -11.57 8.64 -7.89
N SER A 318 -10.49 9.14 -8.48
CA SER A 318 -9.66 8.39 -9.44
C SER A 318 -8.24 8.17 -8.92
N ASP A 319 -7.49 7.33 -9.64
CA ASP A 319 -6.04 7.35 -9.55
C ASP A 319 -5.48 8.63 -10.19
N GLU A 320 -4.25 8.97 -9.81
CA GLU A 320 -3.53 10.15 -10.28
C GLU A 320 -2.07 9.81 -10.57
N ASP A 321 -1.42 10.62 -11.39
CA ASP A 321 0.03 10.64 -11.51
C ASP A 321 0.55 12.08 -11.52
N LYS A 322 1.85 12.24 -11.71
CA LYS A 322 2.49 13.54 -11.86
C LYS A 322 2.93 13.79 -13.28
N ILE A 323 2.86 15.05 -13.70
CA ILE A 323 3.36 15.53 -14.99
C ILE A 323 4.43 16.59 -14.80
N ASP A 324 5.56 16.45 -15.51
CA ASP A 324 6.65 17.43 -15.45
C ASP A 324 6.45 18.59 -16.44
N GLY A 325 7.33 19.59 -16.38
CA GLY A 325 7.28 20.76 -17.28
C GLY A 325 7.49 20.44 -18.77
N ARG A 326 7.81 19.20 -19.14
CA ARG A 326 7.90 18.71 -20.52
C ARG A 326 6.72 17.83 -20.92
N GLY A 327 5.72 17.68 -20.04
CA GLY A 327 4.57 16.83 -20.27
C GLY A 327 4.81 15.34 -20.00
N ARG A 328 5.96 14.95 -19.41
CA ARG A 328 6.23 13.53 -19.11
C ARG A 328 5.54 13.13 -17.82
N ARG A 329 4.83 12.01 -17.87
CA ARG A 329 4.08 11.42 -16.75
C ARG A 329 4.98 10.54 -15.87
N PHE A 330 4.78 10.57 -14.54
CA PHE A 330 5.56 9.79 -13.57
C PHE A 330 4.90 9.67 -12.19
N ASP A 331 5.43 8.78 -11.34
CA ASP A 331 5.05 8.64 -9.93
C ASP A 331 3.53 8.46 -9.70
N PRO A 332 2.94 7.40 -10.30
CA PRO A 332 1.50 7.15 -10.18
C PRO A 332 1.13 6.76 -8.74
N HIS A 333 -0.04 7.24 -8.31
CA HIS A 333 -0.72 6.78 -7.12
C HIS A 333 -1.92 5.92 -7.53
N PHE A 334 -1.70 4.60 -7.53
CA PHE A 334 -2.73 3.59 -7.71
C PHE A 334 -3.42 3.34 -6.37
N LYS A 335 -4.53 4.04 -6.14
CA LYS A 335 -5.23 4.10 -4.87
C LYS A 335 -6.03 2.83 -4.63
N ALA A 336 -6.30 2.54 -3.36
CA ALA A 336 -7.29 1.54 -2.98
C ALA A 336 -8.71 2.06 -3.22
N CYS A 337 -9.70 1.17 -3.13
CA CYS A 337 -11.07 1.54 -2.82
C CYS A 337 -11.16 2.29 -1.47
N PHE A 338 -12.37 2.73 -1.09
CA PHE A 338 -12.52 3.58 0.08
C PHE A 338 -12.02 2.89 1.35
N ASP A 339 -11.03 3.51 1.99
CA ASP A 339 -10.36 3.07 3.20
C ASP A 339 -10.41 4.23 4.19
N ARG A 340 -11.27 4.08 5.19
CA ARG A 340 -11.57 5.15 6.13
C ARG A 340 -10.41 5.37 7.10
N GLU A 341 -9.72 4.31 7.53
CA GLU A 341 -8.54 4.44 8.40
C GLU A 341 -7.37 5.10 7.65
N LEU A 342 -7.18 4.75 6.36
CA LEU A 342 -6.18 5.42 5.53
C LEU A 342 -6.52 6.89 5.30
N LEU A 343 -7.80 7.24 5.10
CA LEU A 343 -8.23 8.64 5.00
C LEU A 343 -7.93 9.39 6.29
N TYR A 344 -8.13 8.79 7.47
CA TYR A 344 -7.71 9.42 8.72
C TYR A 344 -6.20 9.62 8.79
N ALA A 345 -5.42 8.63 8.37
CA ALA A 345 -3.96 8.68 8.35
C ALA A 345 -3.39 9.72 7.37
N GLN A 346 -4.01 9.87 6.19
CA GLN A 346 -3.58 10.77 5.11
C GLN A 346 -4.69 11.04 4.09
N ASN A 347 -4.66 12.20 3.42
CA ASN A 347 -5.53 12.47 2.27
C ASN A 347 -5.05 11.70 1.02
N TYR A 348 -5.37 10.42 0.93
CA TYR A 348 -5.01 9.58 -0.23
C TYR A 348 -5.99 9.71 -1.39
N ILE A 349 -7.22 10.21 -1.15
CA ILE A 349 -8.28 10.37 -2.16
C ILE A 349 -7.94 11.51 -3.12
N ASN A 350 -7.63 12.69 -2.57
CA ASN A 350 -7.20 13.91 -3.24
C ASN A 350 -7.71 14.12 -4.69
N HIS A 351 -6.91 13.91 -5.74
CA HIS A 351 -7.31 14.21 -7.11
C HIS A 351 -7.51 12.96 -7.99
N LEU A 352 -8.39 12.91 -8.97
CA LEU A 352 -9.56 13.75 -9.17
C LEU A 352 -10.61 13.40 -8.12
N THR A 353 -11.13 14.39 -7.38
CA THR A 353 -12.31 14.21 -6.50
C THR A 353 -13.53 14.82 -7.15
N VAL A 354 -14.64 14.08 -7.15
CA VAL A 354 -15.94 14.52 -7.64
C VAL A 354 -16.99 14.25 -6.56
N VAL A 355 -17.78 15.26 -6.21
CA VAL A 355 -18.75 15.20 -5.12
C VAL A 355 -20.11 15.61 -5.63
N ARG A 356 -21.18 14.92 -5.20
CA ARG A 356 -22.55 15.36 -5.46
C ARG A 356 -22.76 16.78 -4.97
N THR A 357 -23.28 17.64 -5.84
CA THR A 357 -23.36 19.08 -5.57
C THR A 357 -24.23 19.37 -4.34
N GLU A 358 -25.32 18.63 -4.15
CA GLU A 358 -26.17 18.77 -2.96
C GLU A 358 -25.43 18.39 -1.66
N ALA A 359 -24.64 17.31 -1.67
CA ALA A 359 -23.87 16.88 -0.51
C ALA A 359 -22.75 17.88 -0.19
N LEU A 360 -22.07 18.40 -1.23
CA LEU A 360 -21.04 19.42 -1.08
C LEU A 360 -21.60 20.73 -0.49
N ARG A 361 -22.82 21.13 -0.90
CA ARG A 361 -23.54 22.28 -0.31
C ARG A 361 -24.00 21.99 1.12
N ALA A 362 -24.49 20.79 1.39
CA ALA A 362 -24.97 20.40 2.72
C ALA A 362 -23.86 20.46 3.78
N VAL A 363 -22.62 20.09 3.43
CA VAL A 363 -21.46 20.23 4.33
C VAL A 363 -20.84 21.63 4.34
N GLY A 364 -21.40 22.59 3.59
CA GLY A 364 -20.95 23.99 3.55
C GLY A 364 -19.68 24.25 2.72
N GLY A 365 -19.29 23.35 1.82
CA GLY A 365 -18.09 23.50 0.99
C GLY A 365 -16.77 23.45 1.78
N LEU A 366 -15.77 24.22 1.32
CA LEU A 366 -14.47 24.35 1.97
C LEU A 366 -14.53 25.37 3.11
N ARG A 367 -13.91 25.06 4.26
CA ARG A 367 -13.87 25.95 5.41
C ARG A 367 -12.64 26.88 5.38
N PRO A 368 -12.81 28.21 5.43
CA PRO A 368 -11.69 29.12 5.72
C PRO A 368 -11.01 28.78 7.04
N GLY A 369 -9.70 28.99 7.13
CA GLY A 369 -8.88 28.64 8.29
C GLY A 369 -8.30 27.22 8.25
N PHE A 370 -8.63 26.41 7.24
CA PHE A 370 -8.03 25.09 7.00
C PHE A 370 -7.04 25.07 5.83
N GLU A 371 -6.49 26.23 5.46
CA GLU A 371 -5.59 26.34 4.30
C GLU A 371 -4.37 25.42 4.42
N GLY A 372 -4.11 24.65 3.36
CA GLY A 372 -3.10 23.59 3.31
C GLY A 372 -3.63 22.20 3.72
N SER A 373 -4.85 22.11 4.27
CA SER A 373 -5.52 20.85 4.61
C SER A 373 -7.02 20.86 4.26
N GLN A 374 -7.47 21.84 3.48
CA GLN A 374 -8.89 22.07 3.18
C GLN A 374 -9.57 20.87 2.50
N ASP A 375 -8.84 20.16 1.64
CA ASP A 375 -9.37 18.99 0.93
C ASP A 375 -9.53 17.81 1.88
N HIS A 376 -8.58 17.63 2.79
CA HIS A 376 -8.66 16.59 3.82
C HIS A 376 -9.82 16.88 4.78
N ASP A 377 -9.95 18.12 5.25
CA ASP A 377 -11.08 18.58 6.06
C ASP A 377 -12.43 18.28 5.38
N LEU A 378 -12.57 18.64 4.11
CA LEU A 378 -13.78 18.39 3.34
C LEU A 378 -14.09 16.90 3.25
N LEU A 379 -13.10 16.07 2.91
CA LEU A 379 -13.29 14.63 2.77
C LEU A 379 -13.65 13.96 4.10
N LEU A 380 -13.07 14.41 5.22
CA LEU A 380 -13.44 13.92 6.54
C LEU A 380 -14.92 14.21 6.85
N ARG A 381 -15.39 15.43 6.57
CA ARG A 381 -16.79 15.81 6.78
C ARG A 381 -17.76 15.13 5.82
N LEU A 382 -17.39 14.97 4.55
CA LEU A 382 -18.23 14.30 3.55
C LEU A 382 -18.40 12.80 3.81
N THR A 383 -17.35 12.17 4.33
CA THR A 383 -17.35 10.71 4.54
C THR A 383 -17.86 10.32 5.93
N ASP A 384 -18.00 11.26 6.86
CA ASP A 384 -18.58 11.00 8.17
C ASP A 384 -20.02 10.49 8.05
N GLY A 385 -20.30 9.31 8.59
CA GLY A 385 -21.59 8.63 8.45
C GLY A 385 -22.00 8.19 7.03
N LEU A 386 -21.22 8.51 5.98
CA LEU A 386 -21.54 8.12 4.61
C LEU A 386 -21.33 6.61 4.41
N ASP A 387 -22.36 5.94 3.89
CA ASP A 387 -22.28 4.55 3.44
C ASP A 387 -21.14 4.40 2.41
N PRO A 388 -20.14 3.53 2.67
CA PRO A 388 -19.07 3.22 1.71
C PRO A 388 -19.56 2.81 0.32
N GLY A 389 -20.76 2.22 0.21
CA GLY A 389 -21.37 1.87 -1.09
C GLY A 389 -21.64 3.08 -1.99
N ARG A 390 -21.78 4.28 -1.40
CA ARG A 390 -21.99 5.55 -2.11
C ARG A 390 -20.68 6.26 -2.47
N ILE A 391 -19.54 5.61 -2.23
CA ILE A 391 -18.20 6.11 -2.56
C ILE A 391 -17.60 5.21 -3.63
N ARG A 392 -17.18 5.80 -4.76
CA ARG A 392 -16.62 5.05 -5.89
C ARG A 392 -15.18 5.45 -6.17
N HIS A 393 -14.29 4.46 -6.14
CA HIS A 393 -12.99 4.57 -6.79
C HIS A 393 -13.09 4.14 -8.25
N ILE A 394 -12.55 4.97 -9.16
CA ILE A 394 -12.30 4.62 -10.56
C ILE A 394 -10.81 4.31 -10.68
N PRO A 395 -10.41 3.03 -10.87
CA PRO A 395 -8.99 2.62 -10.89
C PRO A 395 -8.33 2.94 -12.23
N ARG A 396 -8.40 4.21 -12.64
CA ARG A 396 -7.79 4.77 -13.85
C ARG A 396 -7.11 6.07 -13.47
N VAL A 397 -5.94 6.34 -14.06
CA VAL A 397 -5.27 7.63 -13.93
C VAL A 397 -6.05 8.66 -14.75
N LEU A 398 -6.87 9.48 -14.08
CA LEU A 398 -7.70 10.50 -14.72
C LEU A 398 -7.24 11.94 -14.42
N TYR A 399 -6.22 12.07 -13.58
CA TYR A 399 -5.67 13.35 -13.12
C TYR A 399 -4.15 13.37 -13.21
N HIS A 400 -3.61 14.46 -13.74
CA HIS A 400 -2.17 14.70 -13.89
C HIS A 400 -1.77 15.92 -13.05
N TRP A 401 -1.21 15.63 -11.87
CA TRP A 401 -0.73 16.66 -10.95
C TRP A 401 0.60 17.25 -11.45
N ARG A 402 0.67 18.55 -11.66
CA ARG A 402 1.87 19.20 -12.19
C ARG A 402 2.92 19.37 -11.11
N ALA A 403 4.02 18.66 -11.28
CA ALA A 403 5.21 18.86 -10.48
C ALA A 403 5.94 20.12 -10.97
N ALA A 404 5.59 21.28 -10.40
CA ALA A 404 6.28 22.53 -10.73
C ALA A 404 7.72 22.54 -10.16
N GLN A 405 8.70 22.88 -11.00
CA GLN A 405 10.07 23.10 -10.52
C GLN A 405 10.15 24.40 -9.73
N GLY A 406 10.30 24.31 -8.41
CA GLY A 406 10.66 25.44 -7.56
C GLY A 406 9.50 26.26 -6.97
N SER A 407 8.24 25.88 -7.21
CA SER A 407 7.10 26.43 -6.46
C SER A 407 6.54 25.35 -5.55
N GLY A 408 6.90 25.40 -4.27
CA GLY A 408 6.21 24.61 -3.27
C GLY A 408 4.72 24.97 -3.25
N THR A 409 3.87 23.99 -2.97
CA THR A 409 2.45 24.20 -2.61
C THR A 409 2.34 25.18 -1.43
N PHE A 410 1.14 25.71 -1.15
CA PHE A 410 0.95 26.50 0.07
C PHE A 410 1.36 25.70 1.33
N SER A 411 1.04 24.40 1.36
CA SER A 411 1.49 23.46 2.39
C SER A 411 3.03 23.37 2.50
N ASP A 412 3.76 23.41 1.39
CA ASP A 412 5.23 23.41 1.44
C ASP A 412 5.79 24.73 1.99
N ARG A 413 5.10 25.85 1.72
CA ARG A 413 5.49 27.20 2.15
C ARG A 413 5.05 27.53 3.57
N SER A 414 4.06 26.82 4.11
CA SER A 414 3.45 27.07 5.42
C SER A 414 3.08 25.77 6.13
N LEU A 415 4.02 24.82 6.15
CA LEU A 415 3.84 23.45 6.65
C LEU A 415 3.23 23.40 8.06
N ALA A 416 3.71 24.25 8.98
CA ALA A 416 3.21 24.29 10.35
C ALA A 416 1.72 24.68 10.44
N ARG A 417 1.26 25.62 9.59
CA ARG A 417 -0.15 26.04 9.55
C ARG A 417 -1.03 24.96 8.93
N ALA A 418 -0.57 24.35 7.84
CA ALA A 418 -1.26 23.23 7.20
C ALA A 418 -1.39 22.03 8.16
N GLU A 419 -0.33 21.73 8.90
CA GLU A 419 -0.31 20.67 9.90
C GLU A 419 -1.26 20.96 11.07
N ALA A 420 -1.27 22.18 11.60
CA ALA A 420 -2.21 22.57 12.66
C ALA A 420 -3.67 22.48 12.18
N ALA A 421 -3.97 22.92 10.96
CA ALA A 421 -5.29 22.78 10.34
C ALA A 421 -5.70 21.30 10.19
N ARG A 422 -4.77 20.45 9.72
CA ARG A 422 -4.98 19.00 9.58
C ARG A 422 -5.30 18.35 10.92
N LEU A 423 -4.52 18.63 11.96
CA LEU A 423 -4.75 18.07 13.30
C LEU A 423 -6.08 18.54 13.87
N ARG A 424 -6.43 19.83 13.73
CA ARG A 424 -7.74 20.34 14.17
C ARG A 424 -8.91 19.62 13.49
N ALA A 425 -8.83 19.38 12.18
CA ALA A 425 -9.88 18.64 11.45
C ALA A 425 -10.06 17.22 12.00
N LEU A 426 -8.95 16.56 12.37
CA LEU A 426 -8.99 15.21 12.94
C LEU A 426 -9.42 15.20 14.41
N GLU A 427 -9.05 16.21 15.20
CA GLU A 427 -9.57 16.40 16.56
C GLU A 427 -11.09 16.49 16.55
N GLU A 428 -11.68 17.23 15.61
CA GLU A 428 -13.14 17.30 15.41
C GLU A 428 -13.75 15.92 15.09
N VAL A 429 -13.07 15.10 14.28
CA VAL A 429 -13.51 13.73 13.94
C VAL A 429 -13.48 12.78 15.13
N VAL A 430 -12.45 12.86 15.98
CA VAL A 430 -12.27 11.93 17.11
C VAL A 430 -12.95 12.37 18.40
N ALA A 431 -13.32 13.66 18.51
CA ALA A 431 -13.94 14.22 19.71
C ALA A 431 -15.22 13.48 20.14
N PRO A 432 -16.16 13.10 19.24
CA PRO A 432 -17.36 12.37 19.65
C PRO A 432 -17.06 10.98 20.24
N TRP A 433 -15.87 10.44 19.98
CA TRP A 433 -15.47 9.12 20.45
C TRP A 433 -14.47 9.21 21.61
N GLY A 434 -14.20 10.40 22.16
CA GLY A 434 -13.22 10.58 23.24
C GLY A 434 -11.78 10.21 22.85
N GLY A 435 -11.45 10.27 21.55
CA GLY A 435 -10.10 10.01 21.04
C GLY A 435 -9.23 11.26 21.01
N ARG A 436 -8.00 11.11 20.53
CA ARG A 436 -7.08 12.22 20.22
C ARG A 436 -6.42 12.03 18.85
N ALA A 437 -6.09 13.14 18.20
CA ALA A 437 -5.26 13.15 17.00
C ALA A 437 -3.88 13.71 17.35
N GLU A 438 -2.83 13.06 16.85
CA GLU A 438 -1.46 13.53 17.05
C GLU A 438 -0.64 13.40 15.76
N ARG A 439 0.51 14.06 15.74
CA ARG A 439 1.50 13.93 14.68
C ARG A 439 2.17 12.55 14.78
N GLY A 440 1.89 11.70 13.81
CA GLY A 440 2.48 10.38 13.66
C GLY A 440 3.85 10.38 12.96
N PRO A 441 4.41 9.18 12.73
CA PRO A 441 5.68 9.01 12.03
C PRO A 441 5.65 9.67 10.65
N GLY A 442 6.77 10.27 10.23
CA GLY A 442 6.87 10.92 8.91
C GLY A 442 6.02 12.17 8.70
N GLY A 443 5.34 12.68 9.75
CA GLY A 443 4.43 13.84 9.66
C GLY A 443 3.00 13.48 9.25
N PHE A 444 2.69 12.18 9.15
CA PHE A 444 1.34 11.66 8.93
C PHE A 444 0.48 11.75 10.19
N ASN A 445 -0.79 11.42 10.08
CA ASN A 445 -1.71 11.44 11.20
C ASN A 445 -1.63 10.15 12.00
N ARG A 446 -1.73 10.26 13.33
CA ARG A 446 -2.08 9.14 14.19
C ARG A 446 -3.32 9.50 14.99
N LEU A 447 -4.34 8.65 14.88
CA LEU A 447 -5.55 8.76 15.68
C LEU A 447 -5.45 7.72 16.80
N ILE A 448 -5.59 8.17 18.03
CA ILE A 448 -5.58 7.29 19.20
C ILE A 448 -7.00 7.23 19.73
N ARG A 449 -7.64 6.08 19.50
CA ARG A 449 -8.98 5.75 20.01
C ARG A 449 -8.92 5.57 21.52
N PRO A 450 -9.97 5.85 22.30
CA PRO A 450 -9.99 5.51 23.72
C PRO A 450 -9.92 3.99 23.92
N LEU A 451 -9.44 3.58 25.09
CA LEU A 451 -9.61 2.22 25.57
C LEU A 451 -10.83 2.24 26.50
N PRO A 452 -11.75 1.25 26.44
CA PRO A 452 -12.85 1.16 27.39
C PRO A 452 -12.33 1.18 28.84
N ALA A 453 -13.14 1.73 29.75
CA ALA A 453 -12.85 1.77 31.18
C ALA A 453 -14.02 1.09 31.94
N PRO A 454 -13.79 -0.05 32.61
CA PRO A 454 -12.52 -0.80 32.68
C PRO A 454 -12.13 -1.40 31.31
N PRO A 455 -10.83 -1.62 31.03
CA PRO A 455 -10.40 -2.35 29.84
C PRO A 455 -10.98 -3.77 29.81
N PRO A 456 -11.43 -4.28 28.65
CA PRO A 456 -11.98 -5.62 28.57
C PRO A 456 -10.90 -6.68 28.78
N ARG A 457 -11.27 -7.81 29.39
CA ARG A 457 -10.40 -8.99 29.45
C ARG A 457 -10.02 -9.47 28.05
N VAL A 458 -8.73 -9.74 27.86
CA VAL A 458 -8.21 -10.37 26.62
C VAL A 458 -7.87 -11.82 26.88
N SER A 459 -8.37 -12.71 26.01
CA SER A 459 -8.02 -14.13 26.00
C SER A 459 -6.97 -14.41 24.92
N ALA A 460 -5.71 -14.52 25.33
CA ALA A 460 -4.61 -14.89 24.45
C ALA A 460 -4.59 -16.41 24.23
N ILE A 461 -4.89 -16.84 23.00
CA ILE A 461 -4.98 -18.24 22.61
C ILE A 461 -3.70 -18.62 21.88
N ILE A 462 -2.95 -19.56 22.44
CA ILE A 462 -1.62 -19.96 21.95
C ILE A 462 -1.61 -21.46 21.68
N PRO A 463 -1.87 -21.90 20.43
CA PRO A 463 -1.61 -23.27 20.01
C PRO A 463 -0.12 -23.60 20.09
N THR A 464 0.22 -24.72 20.73
CA THR A 464 1.62 -25.14 20.87
C THR A 464 1.76 -26.65 20.75
N ARG A 465 2.95 -27.09 20.33
CA ARG A 465 3.42 -28.47 20.47
C ARG A 465 4.93 -28.41 20.68
N ASP A 466 5.38 -28.84 21.84
CA ASP A 466 6.79 -28.88 22.23
C ASP A 466 7.50 -27.51 22.12
N ARG A 467 8.84 -27.50 22.14
CA ARG A 467 9.67 -26.29 21.95
C ARG A 467 9.47 -25.26 23.06
N ALA A 468 9.64 -25.71 24.30
CA ALA A 468 9.51 -24.88 25.50
C ALA A 468 10.33 -23.58 25.44
N GLU A 469 11.51 -23.61 24.81
CA GLU A 469 12.40 -22.45 24.68
C GLU A 469 11.85 -21.34 23.80
N ILE A 470 10.92 -21.67 22.89
CA ILE A 470 10.25 -20.70 22.03
C ILE A 470 9.02 -20.15 22.77
N LEU A 471 8.18 -21.05 23.30
CA LEU A 471 6.97 -20.67 24.04
C LEU A 471 7.30 -19.80 25.27
N SER A 472 8.41 -20.07 25.96
CA SER A 472 8.81 -19.27 27.12
C SER A 472 9.03 -17.80 26.77
N VAL A 473 9.59 -17.49 25.60
CA VAL A 473 9.80 -16.09 25.16
C VAL A 473 8.46 -15.39 24.98
N THR A 474 7.47 -16.06 24.38
CA THR A 474 6.13 -15.51 24.22
C THR A 474 5.43 -15.33 25.56
N LEU A 475 5.51 -16.30 26.47
CA LEU A 475 4.88 -16.21 27.80
C LEU A 475 5.53 -15.13 28.67
N ASP A 476 6.86 -15.06 28.72
CA ASP A 476 7.59 -14.04 29.49
C ASP A 476 7.24 -12.62 28.95
N GLY A 477 7.17 -12.45 27.63
CA GLY A 477 6.76 -11.18 27.01
C GLY A 477 5.30 -10.81 27.28
N LEU A 478 4.38 -11.77 27.17
CA LEU A 478 2.96 -11.55 27.35
C LEU A 478 2.59 -11.26 28.82
N LEU A 479 3.18 -12.00 29.77
CA LEU A 479 2.85 -11.90 31.20
C LEU A 479 3.69 -10.86 31.95
N GLY A 480 4.90 -10.54 31.46
CA GLY A 480 5.88 -9.69 32.13
C GLY A 480 6.22 -8.39 31.41
N ALA A 481 6.11 -8.31 30.09
CA ALA A 481 6.50 -7.13 29.31
C ALA A 481 5.32 -6.37 28.65
N THR A 482 4.09 -6.88 28.79
CA THR A 482 2.89 -6.27 28.20
C THR A 482 2.18 -5.38 29.22
N ASP A 483 1.96 -4.12 28.86
CA ASP A 483 1.23 -3.13 29.67
C ASP A 483 -0.27 -3.20 29.35
N TYR A 484 -0.92 -4.27 29.84
CA TYR A 484 -2.37 -4.43 29.76
C TYR A 484 -2.89 -5.14 31.02
N PRO A 485 -3.93 -4.60 31.69
CA PRO A 485 -4.23 -5.00 33.07
C PRO A 485 -4.95 -6.35 33.21
N ASP A 486 -5.72 -6.79 32.21
CA ASP A 486 -6.56 -7.99 32.31
C ASP A 486 -6.34 -8.92 31.11
N ILE A 487 -5.42 -9.86 31.29
CA ILE A 487 -5.05 -10.88 30.31
C ILE A 487 -5.25 -12.26 30.94
N GLU A 488 -5.91 -13.15 30.20
CA GLU A 488 -5.79 -14.59 30.39
C GLU A 488 -5.05 -15.22 29.22
N VAL A 489 -4.27 -16.26 29.50
CA VAL A 489 -3.47 -17.01 28.54
C VAL A 489 -3.97 -18.45 28.51
N ILE A 490 -4.37 -18.88 27.33
CA ILE A 490 -4.89 -20.21 27.05
C ILE A 490 -3.90 -20.90 26.14
N ILE A 491 -3.05 -21.72 26.75
CA ILE A 491 -2.09 -22.56 26.03
C ILE A 491 -2.86 -23.79 25.55
N VAL A 492 -3.04 -23.93 24.23
CA VAL A 492 -3.68 -25.10 23.66
C VAL A 492 -2.59 -26.10 23.31
N ASP A 493 -2.34 -27.03 24.25
CA ASP A 493 -1.29 -28.02 24.14
C ASP A 493 -1.70 -29.16 23.21
N ASN A 494 -1.07 -29.22 22.05
CA ASN A 494 -1.34 -30.23 21.04
C ASN A 494 -0.41 -31.44 21.16
N ASP A 495 -0.60 -32.19 22.25
CA ASP A 495 0.08 -33.47 22.50
C ASP A 495 1.61 -33.33 22.62
N SER A 496 2.09 -32.32 23.35
CA SER A 496 3.52 -32.13 23.63
C SER A 496 4.12 -33.34 24.36
N ARG A 497 5.35 -33.70 24.02
CA ARG A 497 6.09 -34.88 24.51
C ARG A 497 7.42 -34.54 25.17
N GLU A 498 7.97 -33.36 24.94
CA GLU A 498 9.26 -32.93 25.49
C GLU A 498 9.16 -32.67 27.01
N PRO A 499 10.07 -33.24 27.84
CA PRO A 499 10.13 -32.98 29.27
C PRO A 499 10.24 -31.49 29.62
N GLU A 500 10.95 -30.73 28.79
CA GLU A 500 11.13 -29.28 28.93
C GLU A 500 9.80 -28.54 28.82
N THR A 501 8.89 -29.00 27.96
CA THR A 501 7.55 -28.41 27.80
C THR A 501 6.67 -28.71 28.99
N ALA A 502 6.74 -29.94 29.52
CA ALA A 502 6.05 -30.29 30.77
C ALA A 502 6.58 -29.46 31.96
N ALA A 503 7.89 -29.22 32.02
CA ALA A 503 8.50 -28.36 33.03
C ALA A 503 8.06 -26.89 32.90
N LEU A 504 7.93 -26.38 31.68
CA LEU A 504 7.42 -25.03 31.42
C LEU A 504 5.96 -24.90 31.88
N PHE A 505 5.09 -25.87 31.56
CA PHE A 505 3.71 -25.85 32.03
C PHE A 505 3.61 -25.94 33.55
N ALA A 506 4.48 -26.72 34.20
CA ALA A 506 4.54 -26.78 35.65
C ALA A 506 4.93 -25.43 36.27
N ARG A 507 5.85 -24.67 35.65
CA ARG A 507 6.24 -23.31 36.10
C ARG A 507 5.06 -22.33 36.13
N TYR A 508 4.10 -22.47 35.23
CA TYR A 508 2.93 -21.57 35.13
C TYR A 508 1.64 -22.13 35.74
N ARG A 509 1.68 -23.31 36.36
CA ARG A 509 0.50 -23.99 36.88
C ARG A 509 -0.29 -23.15 37.90
N ASP A 510 0.42 -22.41 38.73
CA ASP A 510 -0.17 -21.62 39.82
C ASP A 510 -0.42 -20.16 39.44
N ASP A 511 -0.09 -19.74 38.21
CA ASP A 511 -0.44 -18.40 37.73
C ASP A 511 -1.94 -18.40 37.34
N PRO A 512 -2.80 -17.62 38.03
CA PRO A 512 -4.24 -17.63 37.79
C PRO A 512 -4.62 -17.07 36.41
N ARG A 513 -3.68 -16.44 35.70
CA ARG A 513 -3.88 -15.95 34.33
C ARG A 513 -3.67 -17.06 33.31
N VAL A 514 -2.96 -18.15 33.63
CA VAL A 514 -2.55 -19.16 32.65
C VAL A 514 -3.38 -20.43 32.81
N ARG A 515 -3.87 -20.95 31.69
CA ARG A 515 -4.57 -22.24 31.62
C ARG A 515 -4.05 -23.06 30.44
N VAL A 516 -3.78 -24.33 30.68
CA VAL A 516 -3.39 -25.29 29.64
C VAL A 516 -4.61 -26.14 29.26
N VAL A 517 -4.92 -26.20 27.97
CA VAL A 517 -6.01 -26.98 27.39
C VAL A 517 -5.40 -28.09 26.53
N PRO A 518 -5.44 -29.36 26.95
CA PRO A 518 -4.85 -30.46 26.20
C PRO A 518 -5.74 -30.86 25.02
N VAL A 519 -5.14 -31.04 23.85
CA VAL A 519 -5.80 -31.47 22.61
C VAL A 519 -4.95 -32.54 21.92
N ALA A 520 -5.38 -33.79 22.01
CA ALA A 520 -4.67 -34.90 21.39
C ALA A 520 -4.85 -34.93 19.86
N GLY A 521 -3.85 -35.47 19.16
CA GLY A 521 -3.95 -35.83 17.74
C GLY A 521 -3.03 -35.05 16.81
N ALA A 522 -3.36 -35.05 15.51
CA ALA A 522 -2.58 -34.36 14.50
C ALA A 522 -2.75 -32.84 14.59
N PHE A 523 -1.70 -32.10 14.21
CA PHE A 523 -1.72 -30.65 14.26
C PHE A 523 -2.75 -30.07 13.28
N ASN A 524 -3.66 -29.26 13.81
CA ASN A 524 -4.68 -28.53 13.09
C ASN A 524 -4.84 -27.17 13.75
N PHE A 525 -4.24 -26.13 13.16
CA PHE A 525 -4.22 -24.79 13.74
C PHE A 525 -5.64 -24.25 13.96
N SER A 526 -6.54 -24.52 13.01
CA SER A 526 -7.93 -24.10 13.09
C SER A 526 -8.69 -24.77 14.22
N ASP A 527 -8.55 -26.10 14.40
CA ASP A 527 -9.17 -26.82 15.53
C ASP A 527 -8.62 -26.33 16.88
N LEU A 528 -7.30 -26.19 16.99
CA LEU A 528 -6.66 -25.73 18.22
C LEU A 528 -7.11 -24.31 18.58
N SER A 529 -7.17 -23.41 17.61
CA SER A 529 -7.65 -22.04 17.80
C SER A 529 -9.11 -22.01 18.20
N ASN A 530 -9.98 -22.81 17.58
CA ASN A 530 -11.39 -22.92 17.93
C ASN A 530 -11.60 -23.45 19.35
N ARG A 531 -10.83 -24.48 19.78
CA ARG A 531 -10.89 -25.02 21.15
C ARG A 531 -10.40 -24.00 22.18
N GLY A 532 -9.35 -23.27 21.86
CA GLY A 532 -8.87 -22.16 22.69
C GLY A 532 -9.92 -21.06 22.84
N ALA A 533 -10.57 -20.67 21.74
CA ALA A 533 -11.67 -19.71 21.74
C ALA A 533 -12.89 -20.20 22.54
N ALA A 534 -13.22 -21.49 22.46
CA ALA A 534 -14.30 -22.07 23.25
C ALA A 534 -13.99 -22.10 24.76
N ALA A 535 -12.71 -22.20 25.12
CA ALA A 535 -12.29 -22.10 26.51
C ALA A 535 -12.27 -20.64 27.01
N ALA A 536 -12.10 -19.67 26.12
CA ALA A 536 -11.94 -18.26 26.45
C ALA A 536 -13.11 -17.65 27.23
N THR A 537 -12.78 -16.74 28.13
CA THR A 537 -13.73 -16.00 28.98
C THR A 537 -13.73 -14.50 28.70
N GLY A 538 -12.72 -13.99 28.01
CA GLY A 538 -12.60 -12.60 27.62
C GLY A 538 -13.47 -12.25 26.41
N PRO A 539 -14.09 -11.07 26.38
CA PRO A 539 -14.86 -10.60 25.23
C PRO A 539 -13.96 -10.26 24.02
N VAL A 540 -12.64 -10.14 24.22
CA VAL A 540 -11.65 -9.98 23.15
C VAL A 540 -10.78 -11.22 23.07
N LEU A 541 -10.76 -11.87 21.91
CA LEU A 541 -9.88 -12.97 21.59
C LEU A 541 -8.61 -12.43 20.92
N LEU A 542 -7.46 -12.95 21.33
CA LEU A 542 -6.18 -12.72 20.70
C LEU A 542 -5.61 -14.07 20.27
N PHE A 543 -5.63 -14.36 18.97
CA PHE A 543 -4.93 -15.52 18.41
C PHE A 543 -3.46 -15.14 18.24
N LEU A 544 -2.59 -15.94 18.84
CA LEU A 544 -1.16 -15.65 18.90
C LEU A 544 -0.36 -16.93 18.66
N ASN A 545 0.63 -16.88 17.77
CA ASN A 545 1.56 -18.00 17.64
C ASN A 545 2.46 -18.11 18.87
N ASN A 546 2.99 -19.32 19.11
CA ASN A 546 3.86 -19.61 20.24
C ASN A 546 5.28 -19.06 20.12
N ASP A 547 5.61 -18.38 19.02
CA ASP A 547 6.95 -17.89 18.66
C ASP A 547 6.97 -16.37 18.40
N ILE A 548 6.12 -15.66 19.14
CA ILE A 548 6.03 -14.19 19.16
C ILE A 548 6.91 -13.62 20.28
N GLU A 549 7.65 -12.57 19.95
CA GLU A 549 8.43 -11.77 20.89
C GLU A 549 7.89 -10.33 20.93
N VAL A 550 7.62 -9.85 22.15
CA VAL A 550 7.06 -8.52 22.42
C VAL A 550 8.17 -7.47 22.33
N LEU A 551 7.98 -6.43 21.50
CA LEU A 551 8.93 -5.32 21.38
C LEU A 551 8.56 -4.09 22.21
N GLU A 552 7.25 -3.81 22.33
CA GLU A 552 6.75 -2.56 22.91
C GLU A 552 5.64 -2.88 23.91
N PRO A 553 5.70 -2.38 25.16
CA PRO A 553 4.72 -2.76 26.19
C PRO A 553 3.25 -2.46 25.84
N GLY A 554 2.99 -1.35 25.14
CA GLY A 554 1.64 -0.89 24.80
C GLY A 554 0.98 -1.59 23.60
N TRP A 555 1.62 -2.59 22.99
CA TRP A 555 1.16 -3.24 21.76
C TRP A 555 -0.26 -3.82 21.87
N LEU A 556 -0.59 -4.44 23.01
CA LEU A 556 -1.89 -5.08 23.20
C LEU A 556 -3.00 -4.04 23.36
N ALA A 557 -2.74 -2.98 24.13
CA ALA A 557 -3.69 -1.88 24.27
C ALA A 557 -4.00 -1.23 22.92
N GLU A 558 -3.01 -1.11 22.03
CA GLU A 558 -3.21 -0.62 20.66
C GLU A 558 -4.15 -1.54 19.86
N LEU A 559 -3.93 -2.86 19.88
CA LEU A 559 -4.83 -3.80 19.18
C LEU A 559 -6.26 -3.75 19.73
N VAL A 560 -6.41 -3.73 21.07
CA VAL A 560 -7.72 -3.72 21.73
C VAL A 560 -8.51 -2.46 21.40
N ARG A 561 -7.86 -1.28 21.33
CA ARG A 561 -8.48 -0.01 20.93
C ARG A 561 -9.19 -0.10 19.57
N HIS A 562 -8.67 -0.93 18.66
CA HIS A 562 -9.33 -1.20 17.39
C HIS A 562 -10.36 -2.33 17.48
N ALA A 563 -10.05 -3.43 18.18
CA ALA A 563 -10.87 -4.64 18.18
C ALA A 563 -12.25 -4.44 18.83
N VAL A 564 -12.34 -3.57 19.84
CA VAL A 564 -13.60 -3.31 20.57
C VAL A 564 -14.60 -2.48 19.78
N ARG A 565 -14.21 -1.91 18.64
CA ARG A 565 -15.06 -1.04 17.83
C ARG A 565 -16.12 -1.87 17.10
N PRO A 566 -17.42 -1.54 17.20
CA PRO A 566 -18.51 -2.37 16.67
C PRO A 566 -18.33 -2.75 15.20
N GLU A 567 -17.84 -1.83 14.39
CA GLU A 567 -17.69 -1.98 12.94
C GLU A 567 -16.38 -2.67 12.51
N ILE A 568 -15.48 -2.96 13.45
CA ILE A 568 -14.22 -3.69 13.21
C ILE A 568 -14.41 -5.14 13.63
N GLY A 569 -14.01 -6.07 12.78
CA GLY A 569 -14.12 -7.50 13.02
C GLY A 569 -12.80 -8.20 13.30
N ALA A 570 -11.66 -7.66 12.83
CA ALA A 570 -10.33 -8.17 13.15
C ALA A 570 -9.26 -7.07 13.06
N VAL A 571 -8.19 -7.25 13.83
CA VAL A 571 -7.05 -6.32 13.89
C VAL A 571 -5.74 -7.09 13.86
N GLY A 572 -4.82 -6.68 12.99
CA GLY A 572 -3.47 -7.24 12.87
C GLY A 572 -2.37 -6.27 13.31
N ALA A 573 -1.30 -6.84 13.87
CA ALA A 573 -0.09 -6.13 14.26
C ALA A 573 0.94 -6.03 13.11
N LYS A 574 1.91 -5.12 13.22
CA LYS A 574 3.14 -5.16 12.40
C LYS A 574 4.06 -6.24 12.92
N LEU A 575 4.19 -7.33 12.16
CA LEU A 575 5.13 -8.40 12.47
C LEU A 575 6.42 -8.21 11.70
N LEU A 576 7.53 -8.33 12.42
CA LEU A 576 8.88 -8.29 11.89
C LEU A 576 9.53 -9.68 11.97
N TYR A 577 10.41 -9.96 11.03
CA TYR A 577 11.41 -11.00 11.18
C TYR A 577 12.46 -10.61 12.23
N PRO A 578 13.23 -11.57 12.78
CA PRO A 578 14.32 -11.28 13.72
C PRO A 578 15.43 -10.38 13.15
N ASP A 579 15.50 -10.20 11.83
CA ASP A 579 16.42 -9.25 11.16
C ASP A 579 15.83 -7.83 11.00
N HIS A 580 14.68 -7.56 11.62
CA HIS A 580 13.93 -6.31 11.54
C HIS A 580 13.47 -5.92 10.13
N THR A 581 13.26 -6.93 9.27
CA THR A 581 12.48 -6.76 8.05
C THR A 581 11.01 -7.09 8.29
N ILE A 582 10.12 -6.48 7.52
CA ILE A 582 8.67 -6.65 7.63
C ILE A 582 8.30 -8.07 7.19
N GLN A 583 7.57 -8.77 8.03
CA GLN A 583 6.96 -10.05 7.70
C GLN A 583 5.46 -9.90 7.42
N HIS A 584 4.77 -9.01 8.14
CA HIS A 584 3.35 -8.78 7.96
C HIS A 584 3.00 -7.29 7.99
N GLY A 585 2.75 -6.74 6.79
CA GLY A 585 2.15 -5.42 6.59
C GLY A 585 0.67 -5.50 6.16
N GLY A 586 -0.08 -6.50 6.64
CA GLY A 586 -1.38 -6.90 6.10
C GLY A 586 -1.27 -7.95 4.98
N ILE A 587 -2.40 -8.56 4.61
CA ILE A 587 -2.49 -9.57 3.52
C ILE A 587 -3.23 -8.96 2.31
N VAL A 588 -2.66 -9.21 1.13
CA VAL A 588 -3.24 -8.89 -0.18
C VAL A 588 -3.77 -10.16 -0.83
N LEU A 589 -5.01 -10.12 -1.32
CA LEU A 589 -5.67 -11.25 -1.98
C LEU A 589 -5.21 -11.40 -3.45
N GLY A 590 -5.16 -12.64 -3.90
CA GLY A 590 -4.76 -13.06 -5.25
C GLY A 590 -3.26 -13.15 -5.47
N ILE A 591 -2.42 -12.70 -4.52
CA ILE A 591 -0.97 -12.86 -4.60
C ILE A 591 -0.61 -14.35 -4.54
N GLY A 592 0.24 -14.81 -5.45
CA GLY A 592 0.61 -16.23 -5.52
C GLY A 592 -0.56 -17.18 -5.84
N GLY A 593 -1.70 -16.65 -6.29
CA GLY A 593 -2.92 -17.41 -6.61
C GLY A 593 -4.00 -17.35 -5.53
N VAL A 594 -3.64 -17.14 -4.25
CA VAL A 594 -4.60 -17.08 -3.14
C VAL A 594 -4.42 -15.79 -2.34
N ALA A 595 -3.33 -15.65 -1.59
CA ALA A 595 -3.05 -14.45 -0.82
C ALA A 595 -1.57 -14.37 -0.43
N GLY A 596 -1.09 -13.17 -0.10
CA GLY A 596 0.30 -12.95 0.29
C GLY A 596 0.49 -11.74 1.19
N HIS A 597 1.52 -11.77 2.02
CA HIS A 597 1.86 -10.71 2.96
C HIS A 597 2.44 -9.49 2.24
N SER A 598 1.89 -8.31 2.54
CA SER A 598 2.36 -7.06 1.98
C SER A 598 3.72 -6.65 2.53
N HIS A 599 4.59 -6.11 1.66
CA HIS A 599 5.92 -5.58 2.02
C HIS A 599 6.90 -6.59 2.67
N LEU A 600 6.77 -7.88 2.36
CA LEU A 600 7.67 -8.93 2.87
C LEU A 600 9.17 -8.63 2.65
N GLY A 601 9.99 -8.69 3.70
CA GLY A 601 11.44 -8.46 3.60
C GLY A 601 11.86 -6.99 3.36
N VAL A 602 10.91 -6.05 3.41
CA VAL A 602 11.19 -4.60 3.40
C VAL A 602 11.69 -4.18 4.79
N ALA A 603 12.69 -3.31 4.87
CA ALA A 603 13.20 -2.85 6.17
C ALA A 603 12.12 -2.14 7.00
N ASP A 604 12.08 -2.34 8.31
CA ASP A 604 11.08 -1.76 9.22
C ASP A 604 10.94 -0.23 9.09
N ALA A 605 12.06 0.46 8.91
CA ALA A 605 12.12 1.93 8.75
C ALA A 605 11.64 2.44 7.38
N ASP A 606 11.44 1.57 6.38
CA ASP A 606 10.87 1.99 5.10
C ASP A 606 9.36 2.20 5.29
N PRO A 607 8.84 3.41 4.98
CA PRO A 607 7.42 3.67 5.13
C PRO A 607 6.56 2.91 4.11
N GLY A 608 7.15 2.25 3.10
CA GLY A 608 6.43 1.43 2.13
C GLY A 608 5.65 2.24 1.09
N TYR A 609 4.78 1.54 0.36
CA TYR A 609 3.93 2.13 -0.67
C TYR A 609 3.03 3.23 -0.08
N PHE A 610 3.19 4.47 -0.56
CA PHE A 610 2.47 5.65 -0.05
C PHE A 610 2.35 5.69 1.49
N CYS A 611 3.44 5.34 2.17
CA CYS A 611 3.60 5.38 3.62
C CYS A 611 2.72 4.42 4.44
N ARG A 612 2.11 3.41 3.80
CA ARG A 612 1.25 2.40 4.44
C ARG A 612 1.89 1.64 5.60
N MET A 613 3.23 1.53 5.67
CA MET A 613 3.91 0.74 6.72
C MET A 613 4.17 1.53 8.02
N VAL A 614 3.76 2.81 8.07
CA VAL A 614 3.88 3.68 9.24
C VAL A 614 2.56 4.35 9.63
N ILE A 615 1.46 3.98 8.97
CA ILE A 615 0.11 4.44 9.28
C ILE A 615 -0.89 3.28 9.37
N ALA A 616 -1.91 3.41 10.23
CA ALA A 616 -3.00 2.45 10.29
C ALA A 616 -3.89 2.56 9.04
N HIS A 617 -4.35 1.43 8.53
CA HIS A 617 -5.19 1.37 7.34
C HIS A 617 -6.02 0.08 7.33
N GLU A 618 -7.04 0.04 6.49
CA GLU A 618 -7.85 -1.15 6.28
C GLU A 618 -7.15 -2.13 5.31
N VAL A 619 -7.36 -3.43 5.55
CA VAL A 619 -6.81 -4.50 4.73
C VAL A 619 -7.85 -5.60 4.51
N SER A 620 -7.64 -6.44 3.50
CA SER A 620 -8.56 -7.54 3.21
C SER A 620 -8.44 -8.69 4.20
N ALA A 621 -7.23 -8.92 4.72
CA ALA A 621 -6.97 -9.92 5.77
C ALA A 621 -5.74 -9.56 6.60
N VAL A 622 -5.67 -10.12 7.80
CA VAL A 622 -4.52 -10.09 8.71
C VAL A 622 -4.17 -11.52 9.12
N THR A 623 -2.94 -11.75 9.56
CA THR A 623 -2.47 -13.11 9.82
C THR A 623 -2.88 -13.63 11.20
N GLY A 624 -3.15 -14.93 11.29
CA GLY A 624 -3.41 -15.63 12.55
C GLY A 624 -2.23 -15.66 13.52
N ALA A 625 -1.02 -15.28 13.10
CA ALA A 625 0.13 -15.19 13.99
C ALA A 625 -0.02 -14.14 15.11
N CYS A 626 -0.79 -13.08 14.85
CA CYS A 626 -1.24 -12.11 15.85
C CYS A 626 -2.51 -11.41 15.34
N LEU A 627 -3.67 -11.90 15.77
CA LEU A 627 -4.99 -11.41 15.36
C LEU A 627 -5.85 -11.16 16.60
N ALA A 628 -6.27 -9.90 16.79
CA ALA A 628 -7.22 -9.54 17.84
C ALA A 628 -8.62 -9.30 17.27
N MET A 629 -9.66 -9.84 17.92
CA MET A 629 -11.05 -9.64 17.53
C MET A 629 -12.01 -9.85 18.70
N ARG A 630 -13.27 -9.43 18.56
CA ARG A 630 -14.29 -9.73 19.57
C ARG A 630 -14.74 -11.20 19.48
N ALA A 631 -15.04 -11.77 20.64
CA ALA A 631 -15.53 -13.14 20.74
C ALA A 631 -16.91 -13.32 20.08
N ASP A 632 -17.78 -12.31 20.18
CA ASP A 632 -19.12 -12.33 19.55
C ASP A 632 -19.04 -12.39 18.02
N VAL A 633 -18.14 -11.61 17.41
CA VAL A 633 -17.87 -11.64 15.96
C VAL A 633 -17.31 -13.00 15.56
N PHE A 634 -16.34 -13.54 16.31
CA PHE A 634 -15.76 -14.85 16.02
C PHE A 634 -16.82 -15.95 15.99
N ALA A 635 -17.71 -15.96 16.99
CA ALA A 635 -18.84 -16.87 17.04
C ALA A 635 -19.82 -16.65 15.88
N ALA A 636 -20.16 -15.39 15.58
CA ALA A 636 -21.12 -15.04 14.53
C ALA A 636 -20.67 -15.46 13.12
N VAL A 637 -19.36 -15.48 12.85
CA VAL A 637 -18.80 -15.89 11.55
C VAL A 637 -18.39 -17.37 11.49
N GLY A 638 -18.63 -18.13 12.56
CA GLY A 638 -18.38 -19.58 12.62
C GLY A 638 -16.91 -19.97 12.85
N GLY A 639 -16.07 -19.06 13.36
CA GLY A 639 -14.67 -19.33 13.71
C GLY A 639 -13.78 -19.80 12.54
N PHE A 640 -12.72 -20.54 12.85
CA PHE A 640 -11.83 -21.12 11.84
C PHE A 640 -12.40 -22.41 11.24
N ASP A 641 -12.13 -22.66 9.95
CA ASP A 641 -12.56 -23.89 9.27
C ASP A 641 -11.56 -25.04 9.53
N ALA A 642 -11.84 -25.85 10.56
CA ALA A 642 -10.98 -26.97 10.95
C ALA A 642 -11.04 -28.19 10.02
N GLU A 643 -12.04 -28.25 9.13
CA GLU A 643 -12.23 -29.39 8.23
C GLU A 643 -11.42 -29.20 6.94
N ALA A 644 -11.61 -28.05 6.29
CA ALA A 644 -11.04 -27.77 4.98
C ALA A 644 -9.74 -26.96 5.02
N LEU A 645 -9.50 -26.14 6.06
CA LEU A 645 -8.35 -25.23 6.17
C LEU A 645 -7.59 -25.45 7.48
N LYS A 646 -6.83 -26.53 7.56
CA LYS A 646 -6.18 -26.96 8.80
C LYS A 646 -4.96 -26.14 9.17
N VAL A 647 -4.19 -25.66 8.16
CA VAL A 647 -2.90 -25.01 8.40
C VAL A 647 -2.70 -23.74 7.58
N ALA A 648 -2.98 -23.74 6.27
CA ALA A 648 -2.83 -22.56 5.43
C ALA A 648 -4.18 -21.85 5.20
N PHE A 649 -4.10 -20.53 5.00
CA PHE A 649 -5.22 -19.65 4.61
C PHE A 649 -6.43 -19.61 5.54
N ASN A 650 -6.37 -20.27 6.71
CA ASN A 650 -7.46 -20.24 7.70
C ASN A 650 -7.75 -18.83 8.22
N ASP A 651 -6.72 -18.01 8.38
CA ASP A 651 -6.79 -16.60 8.73
C ASP A 651 -7.40 -15.75 7.61
N VAL A 652 -7.04 -16.03 6.36
CA VAL A 652 -7.63 -15.39 5.17
C VAL A 652 -9.12 -15.74 5.06
N ASP A 653 -9.51 -17.00 5.20
CA ASP A 653 -10.91 -17.43 5.19
C ASP A 653 -11.71 -16.78 6.32
N LEU A 654 -11.18 -16.76 7.55
CA LEU A 654 -11.80 -16.06 8.68
C LEU A 654 -12.02 -14.58 8.36
N CYS A 655 -10.99 -13.90 7.86
CA CYS A 655 -11.08 -12.49 7.46
C CYS A 655 -12.12 -12.25 6.37
N LEU A 656 -12.23 -13.14 5.38
CA LEU A 656 -13.23 -13.03 4.31
C LEU A 656 -14.66 -13.28 4.83
N LYS A 657 -14.86 -14.20 5.78
CA LYS A 657 -16.15 -14.37 6.47
C LYS A 657 -16.53 -13.12 7.27
N ILE A 658 -15.58 -12.54 8.00
CA ILE A 658 -15.75 -11.28 8.73
C ILE A 658 -16.19 -10.14 7.81
N ARG A 659 -15.53 -9.99 6.65
CA ARG A 659 -15.88 -8.98 5.65
C ARG A 659 -17.26 -9.22 5.03
N ARG A 660 -17.60 -10.48 4.72
CA ARG A 660 -18.93 -10.84 4.20
C ARG A 660 -20.05 -10.54 5.20
N ALA A 661 -19.76 -10.58 6.50
CA ALA A 661 -20.67 -10.16 7.57
C ALA A 661 -20.75 -8.63 7.76
N GLY A 662 -20.05 -7.82 6.95
CA GLY A 662 -20.12 -6.36 6.96
C GLY A 662 -19.11 -5.66 7.86
N TYR A 663 -18.21 -6.40 8.50
CA TYR A 663 -17.16 -5.83 9.35
C TYR A 663 -15.92 -5.42 8.53
N ARG A 664 -15.18 -4.45 9.06
CA ARG A 664 -13.90 -4.00 8.51
C ARG A 664 -12.73 -4.65 9.24
N ILE A 665 -11.58 -4.71 8.58
CA ILE A 665 -10.36 -5.30 9.14
C ILE A 665 -9.28 -4.24 9.08
N VAL A 666 -8.58 -4.04 10.20
CA VAL A 666 -7.56 -2.99 10.34
C VAL A 666 -6.20 -3.63 10.59
N TRP A 667 -5.18 -3.08 9.95
CA TRP A 667 -3.79 -3.33 10.31
C TRP A 667 -3.21 -2.07 10.95
N THR A 668 -2.53 -2.21 12.09
CA THR A 668 -1.90 -1.09 12.80
C THR A 668 -0.38 -1.26 12.88
N PRO A 669 0.40 -0.23 12.47
CA PRO A 669 1.86 -0.24 12.61
C PRO A 669 2.31 0.04 14.05
N PHE A 670 1.39 0.40 14.95
CA PHE A 670 1.67 0.84 16.31
C PHE A 670 1.64 -0.31 17.34
N ALA A 671 1.34 -1.54 16.88
CA ALA A 671 1.59 -2.76 17.62
C ALA A 671 2.71 -3.52 16.88
N ARG A 672 3.93 -3.49 17.42
CA ARG A 672 5.13 -4.06 16.79
C ARG A 672 5.62 -5.28 17.56
N LEU A 673 5.81 -6.38 16.84
CA LEU A 673 6.23 -7.67 17.42
C LEU A 673 7.24 -8.34 16.48
N ILE A 674 8.13 -9.18 17.03
CA ILE A 674 8.92 -10.11 16.23
C ILE A 674 8.18 -11.46 16.18
N HIS A 675 8.10 -12.05 15.00
CA HIS A 675 7.61 -13.41 14.81
C HIS A 675 8.75 -14.25 14.25
N HIS A 676 9.15 -15.27 15.01
CA HIS A 676 10.34 -16.08 14.71
C HIS A 676 10.12 -17.13 13.60
N GLU A 677 8.91 -17.19 13.03
CA GLU A 677 8.38 -18.00 11.91
C GLU A 677 9.04 -19.35 11.63
N SER A 678 8.21 -20.40 11.71
CA SER A 678 8.53 -21.77 11.29
C SER A 678 9.70 -22.42 12.03
N LYS A 679 10.18 -21.85 13.15
CA LYS A 679 11.14 -22.51 14.05
C LYS A 679 10.62 -23.82 14.64
N SER A 680 9.31 -23.90 14.92
CA SER A 680 8.65 -25.10 15.46
C SER A 680 8.08 -26.03 14.39
N ARG A 681 7.62 -25.49 13.24
CA ARG A 681 6.88 -26.24 12.19
C ARG A 681 7.76 -26.85 11.08
N GLY A 682 8.91 -26.26 10.78
CA GLY A 682 9.73 -26.61 9.60
C GLY A 682 9.09 -26.22 8.26
N ALA A 683 9.74 -26.55 7.15
CA ALA A 683 9.28 -26.20 5.80
C ALA A 683 8.11 -27.08 5.29
N GLU A 684 7.43 -26.66 4.22
CA GLU A 684 6.42 -27.42 3.48
C GLU A 684 7.09 -28.41 2.50
N ASP A 685 7.85 -29.36 3.03
CA ASP A 685 8.81 -30.19 2.28
C ASP A 685 8.37 -31.64 2.05
N THR A 686 7.41 -32.14 2.82
CA THR A 686 6.89 -33.52 2.67
C THR A 686 5.75 -33.61 1.65
N PRO A 687 5.59 -34.75 0.95
CA PRO A 687 4.48 -34.97 0.01
C PRO A 687 3.09 -34.76 0.64
N GLU A 688 2.90 -35.15 1.90
CA GLU A 688 1.65 -35.03 2.63
C GLU A 688 1.31 -33.58 2.92
N LYS A 689 2.31 -32.78 3.35
CA LYS A 689 2.17 -31.34 3.58
C LYS A 689 1.82 -30.59 2.28
N ARG A 690 2.51 -30.91 1.18
CA ARG A 690 2.22 -30.35 -0.15
C ARG A 690 0.81 -30.68 -0.62
N LYS A 691 0.38 -31.94 -0.53
CA LYS A 691 -0.98 -32.37 -0.91
C LYS A 691 -2.06 -31.66 -0.08
N ARG A 692 -1.84 -31.49 1.24
CA ARG A 692 -2.74 -30.70 2.10
C ARG A 692 -2.79 -29.25 1.63
N PHE A 693 -1.64 -28.60 1.44
CA PHE A 693 -1.55 -27.21 1.00
C PHE A 693 -2.28 -27.00 -0.34
N GLU A 694 -2.10 -27.89 -1.30
CA GLU A 694 -2.82 -27.85 -2.58
C GLU A 694 -4.34 -27.97 -2.41
N GLY A 695 -4.81 -28.85 -1.51
CA GLY A 695 -6.24 -28.95 -1.17
C GLY A 695 -6.80 -27.69 -0.51
N GLU A 696 -6.04 -27.05 0.37
CA GLU A 696 -6.40 -25.78 1.01
C GLU A 696 -6.44 -24.63 -0.01
N VAL A 697 -5.51 -24.60 -0.98
CA VAL A 697 -5.54 -23.66 -2.13
C VAL A 697 -6.81 -23.84 -2.95
N LEU A 698 -7.16 -25.08 -3.32
CA LEU A 698 -8.37 -25.36 -4.10
C LEU A 698 -9.63 -24.93 -3.36
N THR A 699 -9.69 -25.17 -2.05
CA THR A 699 -10.80 -24.72 -1.19
C THR A 699 -10.96 -23.21 -1.25
N MET A 700 -9.86 -22.45 -1.13
CA MET A 700 -9.90 -20.99 -1.21
C MET A 700 -10.34 -20.47 -2.58
N LEU A 701 -9.85 -21.10 -3.66
CA LEU A 701 -10.21 -20.72 -5.03
C LEU A 701 -11.70 -20.98 -5.32
N ASP A 702 -12.23 -22.11 -4.86
CA ASP A 702 -13.63 -22.48 -5.02
C ASP A 702 -14.55 -21.55 -4.22
N ARG A 703 -14.23 -21.33 -2.94
CA ARG A 703 -15.08 -20.56 -2.01
C ARG A 703 -15.02 -19.05 -2.22
N TRP A 704 -13.85 -18.52 -2.56
CA TRP A 704 -13.56 -17.07 -2.54
C TRP A 704 -13.04 -16.52 -3.87
N GLY A 705 -13.12 -17.29 -4.96
CA GLY A 705 -12.56 -16.92 -6.26
C GLY A 705 -12.85 -15.47 -6.72
N PRO A 706 -14.09 -14.95 -6.62
CA PRO A 706 -14.40 -13.56 -6.95
C PRO A 706 -13.63 -12.54 -6.10
N GLU A 707 -13.63 -12.69 -4.78
CA GLU A 707 -12.94 -11.81 -3.83
C GLU A 707 -11.42 -11.88 -4.03
N LEU A 708 -10.87 -13.08 -4.26
CA LEU A 708 -9.46 -13.29 -4.56
C LEU A 708 -9.04 -12.60 -5.86
N ARG A 709 -9.96 -12.35 -6.81
CA ARG A 709 -9.69 -11.61 -8.04
C ARG A 709 -9.86 -10.10 -7.93
N ALA A 710 -10.44 -9.58 -6.85
CA ALA A 710 -10.70 -8.16 -6.70
C ALA A 710 -10.51 -7.71 -5.24
N ASP A 711 -9.24 -7.60 -4.80
CA ASP A 711 -8.93 -7.04 -3.50
C ASP A 711 -9.23 -5.53 -3.48
N PRO A 712 -10.16 -5.04 -2.65
CA PRO A 712 -10.50 -3.62 -2.63
C PRO A 712 -9.37 -2.72 -2.12
N TYR A 713 -8.42 -3.25 -1.34
CA TYR A 713 -7.31 -2.45 -0.80
C TYR A 713 -6.02 -2.56 -1.63
N TYR A 714 -6.08 -3.28 -2.75
CA TYR A 714 -4.97 -3.44 -3.69
C TYR A 714 -5.43 -3.12 -5.12
N ASN A 715 -4.93 -2.01 -5.66
CA ASN A 715 -5.35 -1.51 -6.96
C ASN A 715 -5.07 -2.53 -8.09
N ILE A 716 -6.02 -2.67 -9.02
CA ILE A 716 -5.94 -3.62 -10.14
C ILE A 716 -4.78 -3.34 -11.11
N ASN A 717 -4.28 -2.10 -11.14
CA ASN A 717 -3.11 -1.70 -11.93
C ASN A 717 -1.78 -2.16 -11.29
N LEU A 718 -1.83 -2.78 -10.11
CA LEU A 718 -0.64 -3.30 -9.44
C LEU A 718 -0.48 -4.81 -9.69
N SER A 719 0.75 -5.23 -9.89
CA SER A 719 1.16 -6.61 -10.13
C SER A 719 0.81 -7.51 -8.95
N ARG A 720 0.12 -8.61 -9.24
CA ARG A 720 -0.18 -9.64 -8.23
C ARG A 720 0.88 -10.73 -8.10
N ASN A 721 2.03 -10.54 -8.75
CA ASN A 721 3.14 -11.47 -8.63
C ASN A 721 3.82 -11.36 -7.26
N SER A 722 3.95 -10.15 -6.72
CA SER A 722 4.39 -9.94 -5.34
C SER A 722 3.66 -8.76 -4.71
N ALA A 723 3.46 -8.81 -3.40
CA ALA A 723 2.75 -7.77 -2.64
C ALA A 723 3.63 -6.53 -2.35
N HIS A 724 4.45 -6.15 -3.34
CA HIS A 724 5.41 -5.03 -3.29
C HIS A 724 4.93 -3.79 -4.06
N TYR A 725 3.65 -3.75 -4.44
CA TYR A 725 3.01 -2.59 -5.09
C TYR A 725 3.78 -2.12 -6.35
N ARG A 726 4.16 -3.09 -7.19
CA ARG A 726 4.79 -2.86 -8.50
C ARG A 726 3.71 -2.85 -9.59
N VAL A 727 4.00 -2.32 -10.79
CA VAL A 727 3.06 -2.31 -11.93
C VAL A 727 3.29 -3.52 -12.82
#